data_AF-A0A932JSU1-F1
#
_entry.id   AF-A0A932JSU1-F1
#
_cell.length_a   1.000
_cell.length_b   1.000
_cell.length_c   1.000
_cell.angle_alpha   90.00
_cell.angle_beta   90.00
_cell.angle_gamma   90.00
#
_symmetry.space_group_name_H-M   'P 1'
#
loop_
_entity.id
_entity.type
_entity.pdbx_description
1 polymer ?
#
loop_
_entity_poly.entity_id
_entity_poly.type
_entity_poly.pdbx_seq_one_letter_code
_entity_poly.pdbx_strand_id
1 'polypeptide(L)'
;MWEVVRALWALAAAVAVAAGPVSPRAQLERLSGGRLPEAVFDGSGLKSSPYWLPDAKDVLSRGTKAPDGRAILPFTFHMSDGGAVTAPAAGLEGFVWAEGEIRKYKGREAVLHHLGDYFKYLDALLAPVSWSGEARAAIRAIEADNPDPGARYDTLMEFVAAYTEKLRKATAAADKAGWSRSARIYELFPRAYNLEGKRRAGAKEFPSGKFFADFREDDLREIQEKGFDAIWVMGIMPIGERGRGGSGGGSPYSVSDHAAIHPDLGSKQDFRAFVGRAHALGLRIVIDFIPNHTSMDSKMLKEHPDWFIHRPAGAGKPPRGYFTQTAPDGRELWVRHGGYDSYGQRDYWEDTAQVDYSSPGLRRSMVNVVAAWVAETGVDGFRVDMAYQVTNAYFGRNWSGELGGALPKREFLEELITEVKARYPGVAFLCEAYDRFDDLSSAGFDLIYAKNNMDRPGGHAGMYDALTSKDPGWIREALRRQSFLDWQQGGMAQVVFAGNHDEVSPRRAFGPWMGGASFLTLMMPGAQLFYGSAEVGFDAAVPHEHKPIPFSVPVQIDWANADQSTKRFYDETFKLQRSVAARLGRASMEVLPPEGWPKWVGYLLWPEAGRPGAPRAVAVLANPTDRSVSVEFDHPKLGRHRSTLAPYGYDLVSF
;
A
#
# COMPACT_ATOMS: atom_id res chain seq x y z
N MET A 1 3.65 39.53 9.97
CA MET A 1 2.91 38.27 9.68
C MET A 1 3.73 37.31 8.82
N TRP A 2 4.22 37.71 7.64
CA TRP A 2 5.12 36.89 6.82
C TRP A 2 6.45 36.50 7.50
N GLU A 3 7.02 37.37 8.33
CA GLU A 3 8.22 37.03 9.10
C GLU A 3 7.96 36.03 10.24
N VAL A 4 6.77 36.07 10.84
CA VAL A 4 6.34 35.10 11.86
C VAL A 4 6.13 33.72 11.24
N VAL A 5 5.57 33.68 10.02
CA VAL A 5 5.48 32.45 9.23
C VAL A 5 6.87 31.92 8.88
N ARG A 6 7.80 32.77 8.41
CA ARG A 6 9.20 32.36 8.19
C ARG A 6 9.88 31.83 9.46
N ALA A 7 9.64 32.46 10.61
CA ALA A 7 10.21 32.02 11.89
C ALA A 7 9.63 30.67 12.34
N LEU A 8 8.31 30.45 12.16
CA LEU A 8 7.68 29.16 12.45
C LEU A 8 8.12 28.05 11.48
N TRP A 9 8.39 28.39 10.21
CA TRP A 9 9.00 27.48 9.24
C TRP A 9 10.45 27.14 9.59
N ALA A 10 11.24 28.13 10.01
CA ALA A 10 12.60 27.92 10.50
C ALA A 10 12.60 27.08 11.79
N LEU A 11 11.60 27.25 12.67
CA LEU A 11 11.46 26.47 13.89
C LEU A 11 11.01 25.04 13.60
N ALA A 12 10.07 24.82 12.67
CA ALA A 12 9.66 23.47 12.24
C ALA A 12 10.81 22.73 11.54
N ALA A 13 11.58 23.43 10.69
CA ALA A 13 12.81 22.91 10.10
C ALA A 13 13.87 22.63 11.17
N ALA A 14 14.03 23.49 12.18
CA ALA A 14 14.95 23.29 13.28
C ALA A 14 14.54 22.13 14.21
N VAL A 15 13.24 21.88 14.41
CA VAL A 15 12.72 20.73 15.17
C VAL A 15 12.93 19.43 14.41
N ALA A 16 12.78 19.43 13.07
CA ALA A 16 13.14 18.29 12.23
C ALA A 16 14.66 18.02 12.26
N VAL A 17 15.49 19.07 12.28
CA VAL A 17 16.95 18.97 12.45
C VAL A 17 17.34 18.55 13.88
N ALA A 18 16.54 18.89 14.90
CA ALA A 18 16.81 18.56 16.30
C ALA A 18 16.69 17.06 16.63
N ALA A 19 16.07 16.25 15.77
CA ALA A 19 16.04 14.80 15.94
C ALA A 19 17.42 14.13 15.75
N GLY A 20 18.40 14.86 15.20
CA GLY A 20 19.76 14.39 14.97
C GLY A 20 19.85 13.24 13.94
N PRO A 21 21.03 12.98 13.37
CA PRO A 21 21.22 11.87 12.45
C PRO A 21 20.94 10.54 13.18
N VAL A 22 19.99 9.78 12.65
CA VAL A 22 19.70 8.43 13.15
C VAL A 22 20.79 7.51 12.62
N SER A 23 21.67 7.04 13.49
CA SER A 23 22.65 6.03 13.07
C SER A 23 21.95 4.76 12.57
N PRO A 24 22.53 3.98 11.64
CA PRO A 24 21.95 2.71 11.21
C PRO A 24 21.61 1.77 12.36
N ARG A 25 22.40 1.80 13.45
CA ARG A 25 22.11 1.06 14.68
C ARG A 25 20.86 1.59 15.39
N ALA A 26 20.75 2.91 15.56
CA ALA A 26 19.57 3.51 16.16
C ALA A 26 18.30 3.25 15.33
N GLN A 27 18.42 3.18 14.00
CA GLN A 27 17.30 2.76 13.17
C GLN A 27 16.94 1.30 13.40
N LEU A 28 17.92 0.40 13.41
CA LEU A 28 17.66 -1.02 13.67
C LEU A 28 17.01 -1.23 15.05
N GLU A 29 17.45 -0.49 16.06
CA GLU A 29 16.82 -0.47 17.40
C GLU A 29 15.38 0.05 17.33
N ARG A 30 15.09 1.10 16.55
CA ARG A 30 13.70 1.57 16.36
C ARG A 30 12.83 0.52 15.69
N LEU A 31 13.33 -0.11 14.62
CA LEU A 31 12.62 -1.16 13.90
C LEU A 31 12.34 -2.36 14.81
N SER A 32 13.27 -2.70 15.71
CA SER A 32 13.16 -3.84 16.61
C SER A 32 12.45 -3.55 17.95
N GLY A 33 11.89 -2.36 18.12
CA GLY A 33 11.22 -1.98 19.37
C GLY A 33 12.16 -1.77 20.56
N GLY A 34 13.42 -1.42 20.30
CA GLY A 34 14.44 -1.04 21.29
C GLY A 34 15.40 -2.15 21.70
N ARG A 35 15.21 -3.38 21.21
CA ARG A 35 16.12 -4.51 21.49
C ARG A 35 16.59 -5.14 20.19
N LEU A 36 17.91 -5.14 19.95
CA LEU A 36 18.47 -5.78 18.76
C LEU A 36 18.19 -7.30 18.80
N PRO A 37 17.58 -7.88 17.76
CA PRO A 37 17.32 -9.31 17.72
C PRO A 37 18.63 -10.10 17.57
N GLU A 38 18.70 -11.28 18.18
CA GLU A 38 19.80 -12.21 17.94
C GLU A 38 19.80 -12.66 16.48
N ALA A 39 20.96 -12.66 15.85
CA ALA A 39 21.13 -13.03 14.46
C ALA A 39 21.07 -14.56 14.34
N VAL A 40 19.88 -15.11 14.10
CA VAL A 40 19.58 -16.34 13.35
C VAL A 40 18.06 -16.61 13.43
N PHE A 41 17.44 -16.94 12.29
CA PHE A 41 16.13 -17.57 12.21
C PHE A 41 16.33 -19.04 11.87
N ASP A 42 16.13 -19.90 12.85
CA ASP A 42 16.23 -21.35 12.71
C ASP A 42 14.84 -22.01 12.54
N GLY A 43 13.77 -21.20 12.49
CA GLY A 43 12.39 -21.66 12.41
C GLY A 43 11.91 -22.43 13.66
N SER A 44 12.67 -22.45 14.75
CA SER A 44 12.39 -23.26 15.94
C SER A 44 11.76 -22.47 17.10
N GLY A 45 11.75 -21.14 17.01
CA GLY A 45 11.46 -20.30 18.18
C GLY A 45 10.78 -18.97 17.89
N LEU A 46 9.47 -19.00 17.66
CA LEU A 46 8.56 -17.99 18.21
C LEU A 46 7.45 -18.69 18.98
N LYS A 47 7.80 -19.20 20.16
CA LYS A 47 6.80 -19.43 21.21
C LYS A 47 6.49 -18.07 21.83
N SER A 48 5.27 -17.59 21.60
CA SER A 48 4.58 -16.55 22.38
C SER A 48 5.28 -15.20 22.53
N SER A 49 4.84 -14.23 21.72
CA SER A 49 4.67 -12.83 22.14
C SER A 49 3.18 -12.50 21.94
N PRO A 50 2.51 -11.77 22.84
CA PRO A 50 1.07 -11.87 23.04
C PRO A 50 0.32 -11.38 21.80
N TYR A 51 -0.49 -12.25 21.21
CA TYR A 51 -1.28 -12.08 19.98
C TYR A 51 -2.32 -10.96 20.00
N TRP A 52 -2.25 -10.05 20.98
CA TRP A 52 -3.23 -8.98 21.14
C TRP A 52 -3.34 -8.09 19.91
N LEU A 53 -2.23 -7.67 19.28
CA LEU A 53 -2.30 -6.74 18.15
C LEU A 53 -2.93 -7.37 16.90
N PRO A 54 -2.51 -8.57 16.43
CA PRO A 54 -3.23 -9.28 15.37
C PRO A 54 -4.71 -9.52 15.70
N ASP A 55 -5.02 -10.02 16.90
CA ASP A 55 -6.40 -10.28 17.33
C ASP A 55 -7.24 -8.98 17.34
N ALA A 56 -6.68 -7.87 17.82
CA ALA A 56 -7.33 -6.57 17.84
C ALA A 56 -7.57 -6.04 16.43
N LYS A 57 -6.60 -6.20 15.52
CA LYS A 57 -6.74 -5.85 14.10
C LYS A 57 -7.88 -6.65 13.46
N ASP A 58 -8.07 -7.91 13.83
CA ASP A 58 -9.10 -8.79 13.28
C ASP A 58 -10.49 -8.41 13.76
N VAL A 59 -10.63 -8.22 15.07
CA VAL A 59 -11.88 -7.72 15.68
C VAL A 59 -12.28 -6.37 15.10
N LEU A 60 -11.33 -5.48 14.85
CA LEU A 60 -11.58 -4.17 14.25
C LEU A 60 -11.98 -4.27 12.78
N SER A 61 -11.25 -5.04 11.96
CA SER A 61 -11.35 -4.95 10.50
C SER A 61 -12.00 -6.15 9.83
N ARG A 62 -11.36 -7.30 9.87
CA ARG A 62 -11.71 -8.48 9.06
C ARG A 62 -12.84 -9.31 9.66
N GLY A 63 -13.15 -9.07 10.93
CA GLY A 63 -13.94 -9.99 11.73
C GLY A 63 -13.09 -11.17 12.20
N THR A 64 -13.59 -11.87 13.20
CA THR A 64 -13.01 -13.11 13.71
C THR A 64 -13.68 -14.31 13.06
N LYS A 65 -13.17 -15.52 13.32
CA LYS A 65 -13.88 -16.75 12.99
C LYS A 65 -14.84 -17.09 14.13
N ALA A 66 -16.06 -17.45 13.78
CA ALA A 66 -17.02 -17.99 14.76
C ALA A 66 -16.42 -19.23 15.46
N PRO A 67 -16.93 -19.62 16.65
CA PRO A 67 -16.41 -20.79 17.37
C PRO A 67 -16.40 -22.10 16.58
N ASP A 68 -17.26 -22.21 15.56
CA ASP A 68 -17.32 -23.36 14.64
C ASP A 68 -16.33 -23.27 13.45
N GLY A 69 -15.49 -22.23 13.42
CA GLY A 69 -14.47 -22.00 12.41
C GLY A 69 -14.94 -21.25 11.15
N ARG A 70 -16.24 -20.91 11.04
CA ARG A 70 -16.75 -20.13 9.89
C ARG A 70 -16.32 -18.67 9.97
N ALA A 71 -16.05 -18.07 8.81
CA ALA A 71 -15.78 -16.64 8.73
C ALA A 71 -17.05 -15.83 9.03
N ILE A 72 -16.92 -14.78 9.84
CA ILE A 72 -17.98 -13.80 10.03
C ILE A 72 -18.00 -12.88 8.79
N LEU A 73 -19.17 -12.74 8.18
CA LEU A 73 -19.36 -11.88 7.01
C LEU A 73 -19.67 -10.44 7.43
N PRO A 74 -19.47 -9.45 6.53
CA PRO A 74 -19.92 -8.08 6.78
C PRO A 74 -21.41 -8.00 7.07
N PHE A 75 -21.77 -7.24 8.11
CA PHE A 75 -23.17 -7.06 8.48
C PHE A 75 -23.93 -6.33 7.38
N THR A 76 -25.12 -6.81 7.04
CA THR A 76 -26.02 -6.14 6.10
C THR A 76 -27.18 -5.52 6.86
N PHE A 77 -27.26 -4.19 6.81
CA PHE A 77 -28.33 -3.38 7.36
C PHE A 77 -29.49 -3.36 6.38
N HIS A 78 -30.58 -4.04 6.70
CA HIS A 78 -31.83 -3.89 5.94
C HIS A 78 -32.61 -2.71 6.51
N MET A 79 -33.05 -1.83 5.63
CA MET A 79 -33.72 -0.59 5.96
C MET A 79 -35.25 -0.80 5.91
N SER A 80 -35.98 -0.05 6.71
CA SER A 80 -37.45 -0.09 6.74
C SER A 80 -38.11 0.31 5.41
N ASP A 81 -37.38 0.98 4.53
CA ASP A 81 -37.79 1.36 3.17
C ASP A 81 -37.54 0.26 2.11
N GLY A 82 -37.04 -0.91 2.54
CA GLY A 82 -36.74 -2.05 1.67
C GLY A 82 -35.35 -2.02 1.03
N GLY A 83 -34.55 -0.97 1.23
CA GLY A 83 -33.16 -0.97 0.79
C GLY A 83 -32.24 -1.75 1.74
N ALA A 84 -31.01 -2.00 1.32
CA ALA A 84 -29.99 -2.63 2.15
C ALA A 84 -28.62 -1.97 1.96
N VAL A 85 -27.83 -1.92 3.03
CA VAL A 85 -26.43 -1.46 3.04
C VAL A 85 -25.57 -2.52 3.69
N THR A 86 -24.59 -3.04 2.97
CA THR A 86 -23.60 -3.97 3.55
C THR A 86 -22.40 -3.17 4.07
N ALA A 87 -21.96 -3.50 5.28
CA ALA A 87 -20.78 -2.91 5.88
C ALA A 87 -19.54 -3.14 4.99
N PRO A 88 -18.62 -2.16 4.90
CA PRO A 88 -17.42 -2.29 4.05
C PRO A 88 -16.40 -3.30 4.58
N ALA A 89 -16.56 -3.77 5.82
CA ALA A 89 -15.75 -4.82 6.44
C ALA A 89 -16.57 -5.53 7.54
N ALA A 90 -16.14 -6.72 7.97
CA ALA A 90 -16.88 -7.52 8.95
C ALA A 90 -16.56 -7.18 10.41
N GLY A 91 -15.43 -6.55 10.69
CA GLY A 91 -15.09 -6.15 12.05
C GLY A 91 -15.92 -4.96 12.55
N LEU A 92 -15.65 -4.56 13.79
CA LEU A 92 -16.31 -3.43 14.45
C LEU A 92 -16.23 -2.13 13.64
N GLU A 93 -15.12 -1.89 12.94
CA GLU A 93 -14.93 -0.68 12.14
C GLU A 93 -15.93 -0.62 10.98
N GLY A 94 -16.12 -1.71 10.25
CA GLY A 94 -17.09 -1.77 9.16
C GLY A 94 -18.51 -1.59 9.67
N PHE A 95 -18.85 -2.25 10.79
CA PHE A 95 -20.16 -2.14 11.43
C PHE A 95 -20.47 -0.71 11.89
N VAL A 96 -19.56 -0.10 12.67
CA VAL A 96 -19.75 1.26 13.22
C VAL A 96 -19.75 2.31 12.13
N TRP A 97 -18.92 2.17 11.09
CA TRP A 97 -18.90 3.09 9.97
C TRP A 97 -20.23 3.09 9.21
N ALA A 98 -20.71 1.91 8.82
CA ALA A 98 -21.94 1.78 8.06
C ALA A 98 -23.17 2.21 8.86
N GLU A 99 -23.27 1.83 10.14
CA GLU A 99 -24.35 2.32 11.02
C GLU A 99 -24.31 3.84 11.13
N GLY A 100 -23.12 4.43 11.34
CA GLY A 100 -22.96 5.87 11.49
C GLY A 100 -23.44 6.65 10.25
N GLU A 101 -23.10 6.17 9.05
CA GLU A 101 -23.57 6.77 7.80
C GLU A 101 -25.10 6.63 7.64
N ILE A 102 -25.67 5.44 7.93
CA ILE A 102 -27.13 5.25 7.88
C ILE A 102 -27.82 6.20 8.86
N ARG A 103 -27.34 6.29 10.10
CA ARG A 103 -27.91 7.18 11.11
C ARG A 103 -27.79 8.65 10.73
N LYS A 104 -26.68 9.05 10.10
CA LYS A 104 -26.47 10.42 9.61
C LYS A 104 -27.48 10.84 8.54
N TYR A 105 -27.79 9.97 7.57
CA TYR A 105 -28.62 10.33 6.41
C TYR A 105 -30.09 9.87 6.51
N LYS A 106 -30.36 8.76 7.21
CA LYS A 106 -31.70 8.15 7.30
C LYS A 106 -32.27 8.10 8.72
N GLY A 107 -31.45 8.36 9.74
CA GLY A 107 -31.85 8.25 11.14
C GLY A 107 -31.95 6.80 11.62
N ARG A 108 -32.00 6.61 12.94
CA ARG A 108 -32.00 5.27 13.57
C ARG A 108 -33.24 4.42 13.24
N GLU A 109 -34.39 5.07 13.02
CA GLU A 109 -35.66 4.38 12.78
C GLU A 109 -35.60 3.50 11.52
N ALA A 110 -34.71 3.84 10.57
CA ALA A 110 -34.46 3.04 9.38
C ALA A 110 -34.00 1.61 9.71
N VAL A 111 -33.31 1.39 10.83
CA VAL A 111 -32.65 0.11 11.16
C VAL A 111 -32.98 -0.43 12.54
N LEU A 112 -33.75 0.30 13.36
CA LEU A 112 -34.08 -0.06 14.75
C LEU A 112 -34.72 -1.45 14.89
N HIS A 113 -35.49 -1.89 13.89
CA HIS A 113 -36.12 -3.21 13.84
C HIS A 113 -35.13 -4.40 13.83
N HIS A 114 -33.85 -4.15 13.52
CA HIS A 114 -32.77 -5.14 13.53
C HIS A 114 -31.93 -5.16 14.81
N LEU A 115 -32.30 -4.42 15.86
CA LEU A 115 -31.50 -4.31 17.08
C LEU A 115 -31.09 -5.68 17.67
N GLY A 116 -31.97 -6.68 17.64
CA GLY A 116 -31.65 -8.03 18.10
C GLY A 116 -30.54 -8.74 17.32
N ASP A 117 -30.39 -8.43 16.03
CA ASP A 117 -29.32 -8.99 15.19
C ASP A 117 -27.96 -8.31 15.47
N TYR A 118 -27.97 -7.07 15.98
CA TYR A 118 -26.76 -6.35 16.35
C TYR A 118 -26.09 -7.05 17.54
N PHE A 119 -26.86 -7.39 18.58
CA PHE A 119 -26.37 -8.10 19.75
C PHE A 119 -25.70 -9.43 19.38
N LYS A 120 -26.35 -10.23 18.53
CA LYS A 120 -25.80 -11.51 18.05
C LYS A 120 -24.51 -11.31 17.26
N TYR A 121 -24.49 -10.32 16.37
CA TYR A 121 -23.33 -10.03 15.54
C TYR A 121 -22.13 -9.58 16.36
N LEU A 122 -22.33 -8.64 17.28
CA LEU A 122 -21.28 -8.11 18.14
C LEU A 122 -20.76 -9.16 19.12
N ASP A 123 -21.63 -10.00 19.71
CA ASP A 123 -21.16 -11.10 20.55
C ASP A 123 -20.33 -12.11 19.74
N ALA A 124 -20.77 -12.46 18.53
CA ALA A 124 -20.04 -13.37 17.65
C ALA A 124 -18.67 -12.81 17.24
N LEU A 125 -18.56 -11.51 16.94
CA LEU A 125 -17.30 -10.85 16.63
C LEU A 125 -16.30 -10.88 17.79
N LEU A 126 -16.80 -10.67 19.01
CA LEU A 126 -15.96 -10.53 20.19
C LEU A 126 -15.65 -11.88 20.86
N ALA A 127 -16.52 -12.89 20.73
CA ALA A 127 -16.39 -14.17 21.41
C ALA A 127 -15.04 -14.90 21.21
N PRO A 128 -14.40 -14.85 20.03
CA PRO A 128 -13.17 -15.61 19.80
C PRO A 128 -11.93 -15.05 20.52
N VAL A 129 -11.96 -13.81 21.00
CA VAL A 129 -10.82 -13.17 21.66
C VAL A 129 -11.03 -13.10 23.17
N SER A 130 -10.07 -13.61 23.95
CA SER A 130 -10.23 -13.76 25.40
C SER A 130 -10.32 -12.43 26.16
N TRP A 131 -9.69 -11.37 25.65
CA TRP A 131 -9.65 -10.04 26.26
C TRP A 131 -10.95 -9.23 26.07
N SER A 132 -11.93 -9.72 25.30
CA SER A 132 -13.21 -9.03 25.07
C SER A 132 -14.28 -9.30 26.13
N GLY A 133 -13.99 -10.13 27.15
CA GLY A 133 -14.99 -10.62 28.11
C GLY A 133 -15.82 -9.52 28.78
N GLU A 134 -15.18 -8.42 29.20
CA GLU A 134 -15.86 -7.26 29.79
C GLU A 134 -16.81 -6.58 28.80
N ALA A 135 -16.36 -6.39 27.55
CA ALA A 135 -17.18 -5.77 26.52
C ALA A 135 -18.40 -6.62 26.17
N ARG A 136 -18.22 -7.93 26.09
CA ARG A 136 -19.33 -8.88 25.87
C ARG A 136 -20.31 -8.89 27.04
N ALA A 137 -19.83 -8.80 28.28
CA ALA A 137 -20.70 -8.69 29.45
C ALA A 137 -21.52 -7.40 29.45
N ALA A 138 -20.91 -6.27 29.07
CA ALA A 138 -21.60 -5.00 28.91
C ALA A 138 -22.68 -5.06 27.82
N ILE A 139 -22.38 -5.63 26.65
CA ILE A 139 -23.35 -5.83 25.56
C ILE A 139 -24.54 -6.67 26.02
N ARG A 140 -24.29 -7.79 26.71
CA ARG A 140 -25.36 -8.64 27.28
C ARG A 140 -26.18 -7.94 28.35
N ALA A 141 -25.56 -7.09 29.17
CA ALA A 141 -26.27 -6.29 30.16
C ALA A 141 -27.21 -5.27 29.48
N ILE A 142 -26.75 -4.60 28.42
CA ILE A 142 -27.58 -3.68 27.61
C ILE A 142 -28.74 -4.43 26.94
N GLU A 143 -28.50 -5.66 26.46
CA GLU A 143 -29.55 -6.51 25.87
C GLU A 143 -30.64 -6.87 26.90
N ALA A 144 -30.23 -7.14 28.13
CA ALA A 144 -31.09 -7.54 29.24
C ALA A 144 -31.77 -6.35 29.97
N ASP A 145 -31.30 -5.12 29.78
CA ASP A 145 -31.88 -3.91 30.38
C ASP A 145 -33.18 -3.46 29.66
N ASN A 146 -33.98 -2.61 30.32
CA ASN A 146 -35.44 -2.39 30.20
C ASN A 146 -35.97 -1.77 28.85
N PRO A 147 -37.29 -1.51 28.70
CA PRO A 147 -38.23 -2.04 27.70
C PRO A 147 -38.34 -1.26 26.37
N ASP A 148 -37.63 -0.14 26.20
CA ASP A 148 -37.70 0.69 25.00
C ASP A 148 -36.60 0.31 24.00
N PRO A 149 -36.95 -0.16 22.77
CA PRO A 149 -35.96 -0.45 21.74
C PRO A 149 -35.10 0.76 21.37
N GLY A 150 -35.65 1.98 21.38
CA GLY A 150 -34.92 3.19 21.00
C GLY A 150 -33.78 3.53 21.96
N ALA A 151 -34.07 3.60 23.25
CA ALA A 151 -33.07 3.84 24.29
C ALA A 151 -31.99 2.75 24.32
N ARG A 152 -32.37 1.47 24.13
CA ARG A 152 -31.40 0.37 24.05
C ARG A 152 -30.48 0.47 22.85
N TYR A 153 -31.03 0.86 21.69
CA TYR A 153 -30.25 1.12 20.49
C TYR A 153 -29.21 2.21 20.73
N ASP A 154 -29.63 3.36 21.25
CA ASP A 154 -28.73 4.48 21.50
C ASP A 154 -27.60 4.08 22.46
N THR A 155 -27.95 3.40 23.55
CA THR A 155 -27.00 2.91 24.55
C THR A 155 -26.00 1.91 23.96
N LEU A 156 -26.49 0.94 23.17
CA LEU A 156 -25.64 -0.03 22.49
C LEU A 156 -24.67 0.67 21.52
N MET A 157 -25.19 1.55 20.67
CA MET A 157 -24.37 2.19 19.65
C MET A 157 -23.36 3.18 20.24
N GLU A 158 -23.70 3.88 21.32
CA GLU A 158 -22.75 4.71 22.08
C GLU A 158 -21.62 3.84 22.67
N PHE A 159 -21.97 2.73 23.31
CA PHE A 159 -20.99 1.79 23.86
C PHE A 159 -20.07 1.22 22.78
N VAL A 160 -20.63 0.69 21.69
CA VAL A 160 -19.88 0.05 20.60
C VAL A 160 -18.96 1.06 19.91
N ALA A 161 -19.44 2.28 19.65
CA ALA A 161 -18.62 3.34 19.06
C ALA A 161 -17.45 3.72 19.98
N ALA A 162 -17.70 3.91 21.29
CA ALA A 162 -16.66 4.24 22.26
C ALA A 162 -15.63 3.10 22.44
N TYR A 163 -16.10 1.86 22.50
CA TYR A 163 -15.24 0.68 22.58
C TYR A 163 -14.36 0.52 21.34
N THR A 164 -14.96 0.66 20.14
CA THR A 164 -14.27 0.59 18.86
C THR A 164 -13.19 1.67 18.78
N GLU A 165 -13.51 2.91 19.17
CA GLU A 165 -12.55 4.01 19.18
C GLU A 165 -11.40 3.79 20.17
N LYS A 166 -11.69 3.28 21.37
CA LYS A 166 -10.66 2.91 22.35
C LYS A 166 -9.73 1.83 21.79
N LEU A 167 -10.28 0.81 21.15
CA LEU A 167 -9.52 -0.28 20.55
C LEU A 167 -8.68 0.23 19.36
N ARG A 168 -9.25 1.07 18.48
CA ARG A 168 -8.53 1.72 17.37
C ARG A 168 -7.32 2.50 17.86
N LYS A 169 -7.48 3.31 18.91
CA LYS A 169 -6.38 4.07 19.54
C LYS A 169 -5.30 3.17 20.12
N ALA A 170 -5.69 2.10 20.81
CA ALA A 170 -4.74 1.13 21.33
C ALA A 170 -3.97 0.43 20.19
N THR A 171 -4.68 0.00 19.14
CA THR A 171 -4.10 -0.66 17.96
C THR A 171 -3.10 0.27 17.26
N ALA A 172 -3.49 1.52 17.01
CA ALA A 172 -2.61 2.52 16.39
C ALA A 172 -1.37 2.83 17.24
N ALA A 173 -1.48 2.84 18.58
CA ALA A 173 -0.34 3.06 19.48
C ALA A 173 0.65 1.88 19.52
N ALA A 174 0.13 0.66 19.35
CA ALA A 174 0.92 -0.56 19.34
C ALA A 174 1.55 -0.84 17.97
N ASP A 175 0.92 -0.43 16.87
CA ASP A 175 1.38 -0.69 15.51
C ASP A 175 2.59 0.19 15.12
N LYS A 176 3.79 -0.39 15.20
CA LYS A 176 5.03 0.32 14.88
C LYS A 176 5.22 0.52 13.37
N ALA A 177 4.55 -0.25 12.52
CA ALA A 177 4.53 -0.05 11.07
C ALA A 177 3.47 0.98 10.62
N GLY A 178 2.71 1.54 11.57
CA GLY A 178 1.65 2.52 11.31
C GLY A 178 2.10 3.81 10.61
N TRP A 179 3.41 4.09 10.58
CA TRP A 179 3.98 5.20 9.80
C TRP A 179 3.64 5.09 8.29
N SER A 180 3.51 3.86 7.78
CA SER A 180 3.27 3.60 6.36
C SER A 180 1.88 4.08 5.93
N ARG A 181 0.89 4.05 6.84
CA ARG A 181 -0.52 4.39 6.57
C ARG A 181 -0.72 5.84 6.12
N SER A 182 0.22 6.72 6.42
CA SER A 182 0.19 8.14 6.02
C SER A 182 1.42 8.55 5.22
N ALA A 183 2.24 7.60 4.78
CA ALA A 183 3.51 7.90 4.13
C ALA A 183 3.29 8.36 2.69
N ARG A 184 3.99 9.43 2.31
CA ARG A 184 4.16 9.82 0.91
C ARG A 184 5.44 9.18 0.38
N ILE A 185 5.29 8.27 -0.57
CA ILE A 185 6.33 7.40 -1.08
C ILE A 185 6.76 7.89 -2.47
N TYR A 186 8.04 8.19 -2.61
CA TYR A 186 8.66 8.50 -3.90
C TYR A 186 9.28 7.23 -4.47
N GLU A 187 8.72 6.70 -5.55
CA GLU A 187 9.29 5.55 -6.26
C GLU A 187 10.40 6.02 -7.19
N LEU A 188 11.55 5.36 -7.10
CA LEU A 188 12.76 5.71 -7.82
C LEU A 188 13.32 4.46 -8.49
N PHE A 189 13.62 4.57 -9.79
CA PHE A 189 14.31 3.52 -10.53
C PHE A 189 15.78 3.88 -10.82
N PRO A 190 16.75 3.30 -10.08
CA PRO A 190 18.16 3.69 -10.17
C PRO A 190 18.75 3.61 -11.59
N ARG A 191 18.39 2.58 -12.35
CA ARG A 191 18.91 2.35 -13.71
C ARG A 191 18.61 3.50 -14.67
N ALA A 192 17.48 4.19 -14.48
CA ALA A 192 17.05 5.29 -15.33
C ALA A 192 17.21 6.68 -14.70
N TYR A 193 17.43 6.77 -13.39
CA TYR A 193 17.39 8.03 -12.64
C TYR A 193 18.41 9.09 -13.10
N ASN A 194 19.52 8.71 -13.76
CA ASN A 194 20.46 9.63 -14.39
C ASN A 194 20.92 10.80 -13.49
N LEU A 195 21.61 10.47 -12.39
CA LEU A 195 22.14 11.47 -11.44
C LEU A 195 23.04 12.51 -12.12
N GLU A 196 23.78 12.09 -13.15
CA GLU A 196 24.64 12.98 -13.92
C GLU A 196 23.84 14.03 -14.67
N GLY A 197 22.88 13.62 -15.49
CA GLY A 197 22.01 14.55 -16.20
C GLY A 197 21.24 15.48 -15.25
N LYS A 198 20.84 14.98 -14.07
CA LYS A 198 20.13 15.76 -13.05
C LYS A 198 20.95 16.94 -12.48
N ARG A 199 22.27 16.83 -12.45
CA ARG A 199 23.16 17.78 -11.75
C ARG A 199 24.02 18.67 -12.66
N ARG A 200 24.01 18.53 -14.00
CA ARG A 200 25.10 19.05 -14.87
C ARG A 200 25.25 20.59 -14.98
N ALA A 201 26.48 20.98 -15.37
CA ALA A 201 27.21 22.26 -15.30
C ALA A 201 27.69 22.67 -13.89
N GLY A 202 28.79 22.02 -13.43
CA GLY A 202 29.52 22.39 -12.20
C GLY A 202 29.48 21.36 -11.07
N ALA A 203 28.76 20.24 -11.24
CA ALA A 203 28.72 19.18 -10.24
C ALA A 203 30.09 18.52 -10.06
N LYS A 204 30.58 18.50 -8.80
CA LYS A 204 31.73 17.68 -8.39
C LYS A 204 31.50 16.24 -8.87
N GLU A 205 32.53 15.66 -9.48
CA GLU A 205 32.61 14.35 -10.18
C GLU A 205 31.73 13.24 -9.58
N PHE A 206 31.45 12.18 -10.35
CA PHE A 206 30.85 10.92 -9.86
C PHE A 206 31.99 9.95 -9.49
N PRO A 207 32.65 10.14 -8.33
CA PRO A 207 33.96 9.53 -8.07
C PRO A 207 33.91 8.00 -8.01
N SER A 208 32.76 7.43 -7.66
CA SER A 208 32.63 5.97 -7.53
C SER A 208 32.10 5.29 -8.79
N GLY A 209 31.32 6.01 -9.62
CA GLY A 209 30.59 5.44 -10.75
C GLY A 209 29.48 4.46 -10.33
N LYS A 210 29.12 4.44 -9.03
CA LYS A 210 28.11 3.54 -8.44
C LYS A 210 26.97 4.34 -7.87
N PHE A 211 25.74 3.97 -8.26
CA PHE A 211 24.54 4.73 -7.96
C PHE A 211 24.39 5.07 -6.46
N PHE A 212 24.44 4.07 -5.58
CA PHE A 212 24.21 4.29 -4.15
C PHE A 212 25.34 5.07 -3.46
N ALA A 213 26.57 4.95 -3.93
CA ALA A 213 27.68 5.73 -3.40
C ALA A 213 27.61 7.19 -3.87
N ASP A 214 27.17 7.43 -5.11
CA ASP A 214 27.09 8.78 -5.70
C ASP A 214 25.77 9.53 -5.44
N PHE A 215 24.75 8.85 -4.88
CA PHE A 215 23.51 9.48 -4.41
C PHE A 215 23.74 10.23 -3.10
N ARG A 216 23.72 11.56 -3.15
CA ARG A 216 24.17 12.47 -2.09
C ARG A 216 23.01 12.93 -1.21
N GLU A 217 23.36 13.55 -0.09
CA GLU A 217 22.40 14.16 0.83
C GLU A 217 21.53 15.22 0.13
N ASP A 218 22.07 15.98 -0.81
CA ASP A 218 21.29 17.02 -1.51
C ASP A 218 20.18 16.44 -2.41
N ASP A 219 20.39 15.28 -3.05
CA ASP A 219 19.30 14.66 -3.85
C ASP A 219 18.21 14.09 -2.94
N LEU A 220 18.60 13.53 -1.78
CA LEU A 220 17.65 13.09 -0.76
C LEU A 220 16.88 14.28 -0.20
N ARG A 221 17.56 15.41 0.05
CA ARG A 221 16.95 16.64 0.54
C ARG A 221 15.95 17.20 -0.47
N GLU A 222 16.21 17.13 -1.77
CA GLU A 222 15.23 17.52 -2.79
C GLU A 222 13.93 16.71 -2.69
N ILE A 223 14.04 15.39 -2.47
CA ILE A 223 12.87 14.51 -2.29
C ILE A 223 12.15 14.86 -0.98
N GLN A 224 12.88 15.02 0.11
CA GLN A 224 12.33 15.41 1.42
C GLN A 224 11.65 16.80 1.37
N GLU A 225 12.22 17.77 0.67
CA GLU A 225 11.68 19.12 0.51
C GLU A 225 10.44 19.15 -0.39
N LYS A 226 10.17 18.13 -1.21
CA LYS A 226 8.87 17.91 -1.87
C LYS A 226 7.82 17.35 -0.90
N GLY A 227 8.23 16.94 0.29
CA GLY A 227 7.39 16.46 1.39
C GLY A 227 7.11 14.96 1.34
N PHE A 228 7.99 14.19 0.70
CA PHE A 228 7.95 12.73 0.76
C PHE A 228 8.55 12.24 2.09
N ASP A 229 7.97 11.17 2.63
CA ASP A 229 8.37 10.55 3.90
C ASP A 229 9.20 9.28 3.69
N ALA A 230 9.10 8.70 2.50
CA ALA A 230 9.79 7.46 2.14
C ALA A 230 10.20 7.45 0.66
N ILE A 231 11.23 6.67 0.36
CA ILE A 231 11.67 6.36 -0.99
C ILE A 231 11.53 4.85 -1.20
N TRP A 232 10.76 4.45 -2.21
CA TRP A 232 10.83 3.10 -2.72
C TRP A 232 11.90 3.04 -3.81
N VAL A 233 13.01 2.37 -3.52
CA VAL A 233 14.07 2.16 -4.51
C VAL A 233 13.83 0.83 -5.18
N MET A 234 13.34 0.88 -6.41
CA MET A 234 12.93 -0.30 -7.14
C MET A 234 14.08 -0.93 -7.93
N GLY A 235 13.97 -2.23 -8.21
CA GLY A 235 14.88 -2.92 -9.16
C GLY A 235 16.36 -2.89 -8.79
N ILE A 236 16.66 -3.12 -7.50
CA ILE A 236 18.01 -3.03 -6.96
C ILE A 236 18.78 -4.36 -6.95
N MET A 237 18.10 -5.47 -7.22
CA MET A 237 18.67 -6.82 -7.17
C MET A 237 19.27 -7.22 -8.53
N PRO A 238 20.25 -8.15 -8.56
CA PRO A 238 20.77 -8.71 -9.81
C PRO A 238 19.68 -9.31 -10.70
N ILE A 239 19.76 -9.05 -12.01
CA ILE A 239 18.82 -9.55 -13.02
C ILE A 239 19.43 -10.79 -13.68
N GLY A 240 18.63 -11.81 -13.99
CA GLY A 240 19.07 -13.01 -14.73
C GLY A 240 19.31 -12.76 -16.22
N GLU A 241 20.27 -13.44 -16.82
CA GLU A 241 20.67 -13.27 -18.23
C GLU A 241 19.95 -14.25 -19.15
N ARG A 242 19.68 -15.46 -18.65
CA ARG A 242 19.01 -16.51 -19.42
C ARG A 242 17.55 -16.13 -19.70
N GLY A 243 17.18 -16.09 -20.99
CA GLY A 243 15.84 -15.72 -21.43
C GLY A 243 15.56 -14.21 -21.42
N ARG A 244 16.52 -13.39 -20.97
CA ARG A 244 16.37 -11.94 -20.85
C ARG A 244 15.97 -11.30 -22.18
N GLY A 245 14.85 -10.59 -22.17
CA GLY A 245 14.37 -9.80 -23.31
C GLY A 245 14.91 -8.36 -23.33
N GLY A 246 14.95 -7.77 -24.53
CA GLY A 246 15.28 -6.36 -24.73
C GLY A 246 16.77 -6.01 -24.58
N SER A 247 17.14 -4.80 -24.99
CA SER A 247 18.48 -4.22 -24.85
C SER A 247 18.65 -3.38 -23.56
N GLY A 248 17.56 -3.11 -22.83
CA GLY A 248 17.56 -2.29 -21.60
C GLY A 248 18.07 -2.97 -20.33
N GLY A 249 18.65 -4.16 -20.45
CA GLY A 249 19.09 -4.96 -19.30
C GLY A 249 17.99 -5.85 -18.70
N GLY A 250 16.80 -5.90 -19.32
CA GLY A 250 15.71 -6.80 -18.94
C GLY A 250 14.88 -6.33 -17.75
N SER A 251 13.90 -7.16 -17.38
CA SER A 251 12.99 -6.89 -16.26
C SER A 251 13.74 -6.94 -14.92
N PRO A 252 13.62 -5.91 -14.06
CA PRO A 252 14.16 -5.96 -12.70
C PRO A 252 13.49 -7.02 -11.80
N TYR A 253 12.38 -7.61 -12.26
CA TYR A 253 11.63 -8.65 -11.54
C TYR A 253 12.12 -10.08 -11.85
N SER A 254 12.95 -10.27 -12.87
CA SER A 254 13.64 -11.55 -13.12
C SER A 254 14.92 -11.63 -12.26
N VAL A 255 14.73 -11.79 -10.95
CA VAL A 255 15.81 -11.70 -9.94
C VAL A 255 16.65 -12.97 -9.90
N SER A 256 17.97 -12.83 -10.05
CA SER A 256 18.91 -13.95 -9.97
C SER A 256 19.48 -14.19 -8.56
N ASP A 257 19.52 -13.17 -7.71
CA ASP A 257 19.89 -13.29 -6.29
C ASP A 257 19.16 -12.25 -5.42
N HIS A 258 18.13 -12.68 -4.69
CA HIS A 258 17.33 -11.83 -3.81
C HIS A 258 18.11 -11.23 -2.63
N ALA A 259 19.29 -11.76 -2.30
CA ALA A 259 20.09 -11.29 -1.17
C ALA A 259 21.17 -10.28 -1.57
N ALA A 260 21.28 -9.93 -2.86
CA ALA A 260 22.37 -9.09 -3.37
C ALA A 260 21.88 -7.74 -3.90
N ILE A 261 22.81 -6.79 -4.02
CA ILE A 261 22.64 -5.56 -4.80
C ILE A 261 23.19 -5.81 -6.21
N HIS A 262 22.51 -5.28 -7.23
CA HIS A 262 22.97 -5.30 -8.60
C HIS A 262 24.35 -4.64 -8.69
N PRO A 263 25.37 -5.30 -9.27
CA PRO A 263 26.76 -4.83 -9.20
C PRO A 263 26.99 -3.44 -9.83
N ASP A 264 26.15 -3.03 -10.78
CA ASP A 264 26.19 -1.69 -11.37
C ASP A 264 25.75 -0.58 -10.42
N LEU A 265 24.91 -0.91 -9.42
CA LEU A 265 24.38 0.07 -8.46
C LEU A 265 25.29 0.27 -7.24
N GLY A 266 26.18 -0.69 -6.96
CA GLY A 266 27.15 -0.65 -5.88
C GLY A 266 27.17 -1.94 -5.06
N SER A 267 27.76 -1.86 -3.87
CA SER A 267 27.77 -2.95 -2.89
C SER A 267 26.59 -2.82 -1.91
N LYS A 268 26.33 -3.88 -1.13
CA LYS A 268 25.38 -3.81 -0.01
C LYS A 268 25.82 -2.80 1.06
N GLN A 269 27.12 -2.55 1.21
CA GLN A 269 27.64 -1.50 2.09
C GLN A 269 27.30 -0.09 1.58
N ASP A 270 27.43 0.15 0.27
CA ASP A 270 27.04 1.42 -0.34
C ASP A 270 25.53 1.67 -0.17
N PHE A 271 24.72 0.63 -0.36
CA PHE A 271 23.29 0.70 -0.12
C PHE A 271 22.96 1.00 1.35
N ARG A 272 23.60 0.30 2.30
CA ARG A 272 23.46 0.60 3.74
C ARG A 272 23.84 2.05 4.06
N ALA A 273 24.90 2.57 3.44
CA ALA A 273 25.30 3.97 3.62
C ALA A 273 24.26 4.94 3.04
N PHE A 274 23.67 4.63 1.88
CA PHE A 274 22.55 5.36 1.30
C PHE A 274 21.33 5.39 2.24
N VAL A 275 20.95 4.23 2.78
CA VAL A 275 19.87 4.11 3.77
C VAL A 275 20.15 4.99 4.99
N GLY A 276 21.37 4.94 5.55
CA GLY A 276 21.77 5.78 6.68
C GLY A 276 21.69 7.28 6.39
N ARG A 277 22.03 7.72 5.17
CA ARG A 277 21.87 9.13 4.75
C ARG A 277 20.40 9.53 4.62
N ALA A 278 19.54 8.64 4.11
CA ALA A 278 18.10 8.87 4.03
C ALA A 278 17.49 9.03 5.44
N HIS A 279 17.84 8.13 6.37
CA HIS A 279 17.38 8.21 7.76
C HIS A 279 17.84 9.48 8.48
N ALA A 280 19.04 9.98 8.18
CA ALA A 280 19.52 11.25 8.73
C ALA A 280 18.65 12.45 8.32
N LEU A 281 17.89 12.35 7.23
CA LEU A 281 16.92 13.34 6.76
C LEU A 281 15.47 12.99 7.12
N GLY A 282 15.25 11.91 7.89
CA GLY A 282 13.91 11.43 8.27
C GLY A 282 13.18 10.67 7.17
N LEU A 283 13.84 10.36 6.04
CA LEU A 283 13.28 9.55 4.96
C LEU A 283 13.43 8.07 5.29
N ARG A 284 12.39 7.29 5.03
CA ARG A 284 12.40 5.82 5.10
C ARG A 284 12.72 5.20 3.76
N ILE A 285 13.25 3.98 3.74
CA ILE A 285 13.57 3.23 2.53
C ILE A 285 12.73 1.97 2.42
N VAL A 286 12.05 1.82 1.28
CA VAL A 286 11.31 0.62 0.87
C VAL A 286 12.01 0.00 -0.33
N ILE A 287 12.05 -1.34 -0.41
CA ILE A 287 12.62 -2.08 -1.55
C ILE A 287 11.63 -3.12 -2.07
N ASP A 288 11.86 -3.63 -3.28
CA ASP A 288 11.06 -4.73 -3.82
C ASP A 288 11.32 -6.06 -3.09
N PHE A 289 10.29 -6.90 -3.00
CA PHE A 289 10.39 -8.31 -2.74
C PHE A 289 9.53 -9.07 -3.76
N ILE A 290 10.15 -10.00 -4.50
CA ILE A 290 9.51 -10.74 -5.58
C ILE A 290 9.38 -12.21 -5.15
N PRO A 291 8.24 -12.60 -4.56
CA PRO A 291 8.08 -13.96 -4.03
C PRO A 291 7.64 -14.97 -5.09
N ASN A 292 7.02 -14.55 -6.19
CA ASN A 292 6.35 -15.49 -7.09
C ASN A 292 7.31 -16.33 -7.93
N HIS A 293 8.48 -15.80 -8.29
CA HIS A 293 9.44 -16.48 -9.16
C HIS A 293 10.86 -15.93 -8.96
N THR A 294 11.83 -16.59 -9.57
CA THR A 294 13.21 -16.08 -9.74
C THR A 294 13.55 -15.99 -11.22
N SER A 295 14.75 -15.55 -11.60
CA SER A 295 15.27 -15.76 -12.95
C SER A 295 15.55 -17.23 -13.25
N MET A 296 15.68 -17.58 -14.53
CA MET A 296 16.01 -18.94 -15.00
C MET A 296 17.44 -19.41 -14.68
N ASP A 297 18.30 -18.50 -14.22
CA ASP A 297 19.71 -18.72 -13.89
C ASP A 297 20.03 -18.30 -12.45
N SER A 298 18.99 -18.21 -11.62
CA SER A 298 19.09 -17.78 -10.24
C SER A 298 19.99 -18.70 -9.42
N LYS A 299 20.63 -18.12 -8.40
CA LYS A 299 21.41 -18.88 -7.42
C LYS A 299 20.55 -19.95 -6.74
N MET A 300 19.31 -19.59 -6.39
CA MET A 300 18.36 -20.49 -5.75
C MET A 300 18.03 -21.71 -6.61
N LEU A 301 17.82 -21.53 -7.92
CA LEU A 301 17.53 -22.65 -8.83
C LEU A 301 18.75 -23.56 -9.02
N LYS A 302 19.96 -22.98 -9.09
CA LYS A 302 21.21 -23.74 -9.20
C LYS A 302 21.46 -24.61 -7.97
N GLU A 303 21.24 -24.08 -6.78
CA GLU A 303 21.52 -24.74 -5.51
C GLU A 303 20.40 -25.70 -5.08
N HIS A 304 19.14 -25.33 -5.32
CA HIS A 304 17.95 -26.03 -4.85
C HIS A 304 16.87 -26.16 -5.94
N PRO A 305 17.12 -26.95 -7.00
CA PRO A 305 16.12 -27.16 -8.05
C PRO A 305 14.83 -27.82 -7.54
N ASP A 306 14.88 -28.51 -6.40
CA ASP A 306 13.72 -29.08 -5.70
C ASP A 306 12.77 -28.02 -5.12
N TRP A 307 13.20 -26.76 -4.99
CA TRP A 307 12.35 -25.65 -4.57
C TRP A 307 11.55 -25.02 -5.72
N PHE A 308 11.65 -25.58 -6.92
CA PHE A 308 10.98 -25.09 -8.11
C PHE A 308 10.01 -26.13 -8.64
N ILE A 309 8.93 -25.69 -9.27
CA ILE A 309 8.00 -26.58 -9.94
C ILE A 309 8.73 -27.20 -11.14
N HIS A 310 8.95 -28.50 -11.08
CA HIS A 310 9.73 -29.23 -12.07
C HIS A 310 9.20 -30.64 -12.29
N ARG A 311 9.72 -31.27 -13.34
CA ARG A 311 9.53 -32.70 -13.60
C ARG A 311 10.77 -33.28 -14.27
N PRO A 312 10.95 -34.61 -14.26
CA PRO A 312 12.03 -35.24 -15.01
C PRO A 312 11.99 -34.82 -16.49
N ALA A 313 13.15 -34.52 -17.08
CA ALA A 313 13.22 -34.24 -18.49
C ALA A 313 12.83 -35.48 -19.32
N GLY A 314 11.99 -35.28 -20.33
CA GLY A 314 11.65 -36.31 -21.31
C GLY A 314 12.56 -36.26 -22.53
N ALA A 315 12.27 -37.11 -23.53
CA ALA A 315 12.93 -37.03 -24.82
C ALA A 315 12.51 -35.76 -25.60
N GLY A 316 13.48 -35.07 -26.20
CA GLY A 316 13.22 -33.91 -27.06
C GLY A 316 13.26 -32.57 -26.32
N LYS A 317 12.52 -31.59 -26.84
CA LYS A 317 12.48 -30.22 -26.29
C LYS A 317 11.47 -30.12 -25.14
N PRO A 318 11.71 -29.26 -24.14
CA PRO A 318 10.71 -28.98 -23.12
C PRO A 318 9.44 -28.41 -23.79
N PRO A 319 8.23 -28.78 -23.33
CA PRO A 319 7.00 -28.22 -23.85
C PRO A 319 6.78 -26.79 -23.36
N ARG A 320 5.76 -26.12 -23.92
CA ARG A 320 5.38 -24.74 -23.57
C ARG A 320 5.31 -24.55 -22.05
N GLY A 321 5.94 -23.47 -21.59
CA GLY A 321 6.00 -23.10 -20.17
C GLY A 321 7.04 -23.87 -19.36
N TYR A 322 7.94 -24.64 -20.00
CA TYR A 322 9.09 -25.26 -19.35
C TYR A 322 10.39 -24.89 -20.06
N PHE A 323 11.48 -24.94 -19.29
CA PHE A 323 12.85 -24.90 -19.79
C PHE A 323 13.70 -26.00 -19.13
N THR A 324 14.81 -26.35 -19.77
CA THR A 324 15.73 -27.38 -19.26
C THR A 324 16.66 -26.82 -18.20
N GLN A 325 16.82 -27.52 -17.08
CA GLN A 325 17.76 -27.22 -16.01
C GLN A 325 18.51 -28.49 -15.59
N THR A 326 19.83 -28.43 -15.59
CA THR A 326 20.67 -29.49 -15.02
C THR A 326 20.75 -29.30 -13.50
N ALA A 327 20.35 -30.31 -12.74
CA ALA A 327 20.47 -30.32 -11.28
C ALA A 327 21.94 -30.56 -10.85
N PRO A 328 22.32 -30.22 -9.60
CA PRO A 328 23.67 -30.45 -9.08
C PRO A 328 24.17 -31.90 -9.17
N ASP A 329 23.25 -32.86 -9.16
CA ASP A 329 23.54 -34.30 -9.30
C ASP A 329 23.62 -34.78 -10.75
N GLY A 330 23.53 -33.88 -11.72
CA GLY A 330 23.61 -34.16 -13.16
C GLY A 330 22.29 -34.58 -13.80
N ARG A 331 21.18 -34.67 -13.05
CA ARG A 331 19.86 -34.97 -13.66
C ARG A 331 19.36 -33.77 -14.46
N GLU A 332 18.78 -34.06 -15.62
CA GLU A 332 18.06 -33.06 -16.42
C GLU A 332 16.60 -32.95 -15.95
N LEU A 333 16.19 -31.72 -15.65
CA LEU A 333 14.84 -31.38 -15.22
C LEU A 333 14.21 -30.43 -16.24
N TRP A 334 12.89 -30.56 -16.42
CA TRP A 334 12.08 -29.52 -17.05
C TRP A 334 11.44 -28.68 -15.95
N VAL A 335 11.93 -27.45 -15.78
CA VAL A 335 11.51 -26.48 -14.76
C VAL A 335 10.49 -25.52 -15.37
N ARG A 336 9.44 -25.19 -14.62
CA ARG A 336 8.40 -24.27 -15.05
C ARG A 336 8.89 -22.82 -15.13
N HIS A 337 8.44 -22.11 -16.15
CA HIS A 337 8.47 -20.66 -16.16
C HIS A 337 7.52 -20.07 -15.11
N GLY A 338 7.86 -18.90 -14.55
CA GLY A 338 6.99 -18.16 -13.65
C GLY A 338 5.66 -17.86 -14.33
N GLY A 339 4.55 -18.19 -13.66
CA GLY A 339 3.22 -18.11 -14.26
C GLY A 339 2.36 -16.99 -13.70
N TYR A 340 1.45 -16.51 -14.54
CA TYR A 340 0.39 -15.56 -14.18
C TYR A 340 -0.93 -15.95 -14.85
N ASP A 341 -2.03 -15.39 -14.35
CA ASP A 341 -3.36 -15.57 -14.92
C ASP A 341 -3.61 -14.50 -16.00
N SER A 342 -4.01 -14.95 -17.18
CA SER A 342 -4.42 -14.15 -18.33
C SER A 342 -5.80 -14.63 -18.76
N TYR A 343 -6.84 -13.92 -18.32
CA TYR A 343 -8.25 -14.20 -18.65
C TYR A 343 -8.71 -15.63 -18.31
N GLY A 344 -8.31 -16.15 -17.15
CA GLY A 344 -8.65 -17.50 -16.69
C GLY A 344 -7.78 -18.59 -17.30
N GLN A 345 -6.72 -18.23 -18.02
CA GLN A 345 -5.71 -19.14 -18.57
C GLN A 345 -4.35 -18.83 -17.98
N ARG A 346 -3.53 -19.86 -17.77
CA ARG A 346 -2.15 -19.68 -17.30
C ARG A 346 -1.24 -19.29 -18.45
N ASP A 347 -0.57 -18.16 -18.30
CA ASP A 347 0.52 -17.72 -19.18
C ASP A 347 1.82 -17.55 -18.39
N TYR A 348 2.94 -17.29 -19.08
CA TYR A 348 4.27 -17.40 -18.51
C TYR A 348 5.19 -16.21 -18.82
N TRP A 349 6.01 -15.83 -17.85
CA TRP A 349 7.18 -14.99 -18.09
C TRP A 349 8.37 -15.89 -18.46
N GLU A 350 8.75 -15.85 -19.74
CA GLU A 350 9.73 -16.78 -20.33
C GLU A 350 11.18 -16.56 -19.84
N ASP A 351 11.45 -15.51 -19.06
CA ASP A 351 12.75 -15.21 -18.44
C ASP A 351 12.81 -15.59 -16.95
N THR A 352 11.78 -16.26 -16.43
CA THR A 352 11.64 -16.58 -14.99
C THR A 352 11.49 -18.08 -14.73
N ALA A 353 11.67 -18.48 -13.48
CA ALA A 353 11.50 -19.84 -12.96
C ALA A 353 10.51 -19.85 -11.77
N GLN A 354 9.50 -20.72 -11.84
CA GLN A 354 8.43 -20.79 -10.85
C GLN A 354 8.86 -21.54 -9.60
N VAL A 355 8.83 -20.86 -8.45
CA VAL A 355 9.12 -21.48 -7.15
C VAL A 355 7.94 -22.34 -6.67
N ASP A 356 8.20 -23.30 -5.78
CA ASP A 356 7.22 -24.22 -5.19
C ASP A 356 7.05 -23.99 -3.67
N TYR A 357 5.97 -23.29 -3.30
CA TYR A 357 5.64 -22.97 -1.92
C TYR A 357 5.18 -24.15 -1.05
N SER A 358 5.08 -25.36 -1.61
CA SER A 358 4.97 -26.57 -0.80
C SER A 358 6.28 -26.92 -0.08
N SER A 359 7.43 -26.42 -0.56
CA SER A 359 8.74 -26.62 0.05
C SER A 359 8.91 -25.79 1.34
N PRO A 360 9.09 -26.42 2.52
CA PRO A 360 9.41 -25.69 3.74
C PRO A 360 10.80 -25.04 3.69
N GLY A 361 11.72 -25.59 2.89
CA GLY A 361 13.07 -25.02 2.70
C GLY A 361 13.03 -23.67 2.00
N LEU A 362 12.26 -23.58 0.91
CA LEU A 362 12.02 -22.34 0.19
C LEU A 362 11.41 -21.27 1.11
N ARG A 363 10.34 -21.61 1.84
CA ARG A 363 9.63 -20.68 2.73
C ARG A 363 10.59 -20.07 3.74
N ARG A 364 11.36 -20.92 4.45
CA ARG A 364 12.38 -20.46 5.41
C ARG A 364 13.43 -19.57 4.75
N SER A 365 13.90 -19.94 3.55
CA SER A 365 14.90 -19.16 2.81
C SER A 365 14.38 -17.75 2.49
N MET A 366 13.14 -17.63 2.00
CA MET A 366 12.54 -16.33 1.68
C MET A 366 12.33 -15.47 2.93
N VAL A 367 11.88 -16.05 4.05
CA VAL A 367 11.79 -15.33 5.34
C VAL A 367 13.17 -14.82 5.78
N ASN A 368 14.20 -15.65 5.64
CA ASN A 368 15.57 -15.30 6.01
C ASN A 368 16.12 -14.16 5.16
N VAL A 369 15.87 -14.18 3.84
CA VAL A 369 16.29 -13.10 2.93
C VAL A 369 15.67 -11.77 3.33
N VAL A 370 14.35 -11.72 3.57
CA VAL A 370 13.66 -10.49 3.98
C VAL A 370 14.17 -9.99 5.34
N ALA A 371 14.30 -10.88 6.32
CA ALA A 371 14.83 -10.53 7.64
C ALA A 371 16.28 -10.03 7.59
N ALA A 372 17.12 -10.62 6.71
CA ALA A 372 18.50 -10.24 6.53
C ALA A 372 18.63 -8.84 5.91
N TRP A 373 17.78 -8.47 4.95
CA TRP A 373 17.75 -7.10 4.43
C TRP A 373 17.54 -6.08 5.55
N VAL A 374 16.55 -6.29 6.42
CA VAL A 374 16.30 -5.40 7.56
C VAL A 374 17.53 -5.36 8.48
N ALA A 375 18.08 -6.51 8.87
CA ALA A 375 19.20 -6.62 9.78
C ALA A 375 20.48 -5.94 9.26
N GLU A 376 20.79 -6.16 7.97
CA GLU A 376 22.06 -5.76 7.37
C GLU A 376 22.04 -4.30 6.90
N THR A 377 20.86 -3.80 6.48
CA THR A 377 20.77 -2.51 5.79
C THR A 377 19.88 -1.49 6.51
N GLY A 378 18.95 -1.94 7.35
CA GLY A 378 18.01 -1.06 8.04
C GLY A 378 16.84 -0.58 7.17
N VAL A 379 16.53 -1.27 6.06
CA VAL A 379 15.33 -0.97 5.26
C VAL A 379 14.06 -0.99 6.13
N ASP A 380 13.15 -0.07 5.83
CA ASP A 380 11.95 0.18 6.63
C ASP A 380 10.74 -0.59 6.13
N GLY A 381 10.78 -1.10 4.90
CA GLY A 381 9.67 -1.87 4.35
C GLY A 381 9.95 -2.55 3.03
N PHE A 382 8.97 -3.34 2.61
CA PHE A 382 9.01 -4.11 1.37
C PHE A 382 7.75 -3.86 0.55
N ARG A 383 7.92 -3.54 -0.74
CA ARG A 383 6.86 -3.63 -1.75
C ARG A 383 6.90 -5.05 -2.30
N VAL A 384 5.86 -5.82 -2.03
CA VAL A 384 5.75 -7.22 -2.41
C VAL A 384 5.03 -7.30 -3.76
N ASP A 385 5.78 -7.71 -4.77
CA ASP A 385 5.32 -7.88 -6.15
C ASP A 385 4.26 -8.97 -6.26
N MET A 386 3.16 -8.66 -6.95
CA MET A 386 2.05 -9.57 -7.26
C MET A 386 1.65 -10.48 -6.09
N ALA A 387 1.53 -9.92 -4.88
CA ALA A 387 1.48 -10.68 -3.63
C ALA A 387 0.33 -11.70 -3.59
N TYR A 388 -0.81 -11.40 -4.22
CA TYR A 388 -1.96 -12.31 -4.26
C TYR A 388 -1.65 -13.64 -4.99
N GLN A 389 -0.65 -13.67 -5.87
CA GLN A 389 -0.28 -14.87 -6.64
C GLN A 389 0.32 -15.98 -5.76
N VAL A 390 0.87 -15.63 -4.60
CA VAL A 390 1.48 -16.60 -3.66
C VAL A 390 0.55 -16.97 -2.50
N THR A 391 -0.70 -16.51 -2.52
CA THR A 391 -1.73 -17.01 -1.59
C THR A 391 -2.07 -18.46 -1.93
N ASN A 392 -2.28 -19.33 -0.94
CA ASN A 392 -2.51 -20.76 -1.18
C ASN A 392 -3.69 -21.02 -2.12
N ALA A 393 -4.73 -20.19 -2.05
CA ALA A 393 -5.90 -20.34 -2.91
C ALA A 393 -5.59 -20.02 -4.38
N TYR A 394 -4.89 -18.91 -4.66
CA TYR A 394 -4.48 -18.58 -6.02
C TYR A 394 -3.41 -19.55 -6.52
N PHE A 395 -2.40 -19.79 -5.70
CA PHE A 395 -1.26 -20.64 -6.02
C PHE A 395 -1.71 -22.09 -6.23
N GLY A 396 -2.55 -22.63 -5.35
CA GLY A 396 -3.13 -23.97 -5.47
C GLY A 396 -3.96 -24.14 -6.74
N ARG A 397 -4.84 -23.18 -7.06
CA ARG A 397 -5.59 -23.19 -8.33
C ARG A 397 -4.68 -23.28 -9.55
N ASN A 398 -3.53 -22.58 -9.51
CA ASN A 398 -2.60 -22.57 -10.60
C ASN A 398 -1.62 -23.75 -10.58
N TRP A 399 -1.29 -24.35 -9.45
CA TRP A 399 -0.10 -25.21 -9.41
C TRP A 399 -0.32 -26.57 -8.74
N SER A 400 -1.49 -26.83 -8.12
CA SER A 400 -1.70 -28.03 -7.29
C SER A 400 -1.40 -29.37 -7.97
N GLY A 401 -1.54 -29.46 -9.30
CA GLY A 401 -1.23 -30.67 -10.07
C GLY A 401 0.26 -30.88 -10.38
N GLU A 402 1.12 -29.92 -10.03
CA GLU A 402 2.54 -29.90 -10.39
C GLU A 402 3.48 -29.69 -9.17
N LEU A 403 2.93 -29.51 -7.97
CA LEU A 403 3.73 -29.30 -6.75
C LEU A 403 4.46 -30.56 -6.32
N GLY A 404 5.65 -30.39 -5.74
CA GLY A 404 6.43 -31.45 -5.10
C GLY A 404 5.86 -31.93 -3.77
N GLY A 405 4.89 -31.20 -3.19
CA GLY A 405 4.22 -31.55 -1.94
C GLY A 405 2.88 -30.83 -1.74
N ALA A 406 2.23 -31.10 -0.60
CA ALA A 406 1.01 -30.41 -0.22
C ALA A 406 1.33 -28.99 0.28
N LEU A 407 0.52 -28.00 -0.11
CA LEU A 407 0.63 -26.65 0.43
C LEU A 407 0.37 -26.66 1.94
N PRO A 408 1.23 -26.01 2.76
CA PRO A 408 0.96 -25.81 4.17
C PRO A 408 -0.36 -25.06 4.40
N LYS A 409 -1.09 -25.41 5.47
CA LYS A 409 -2.34 -24.72 5.84
C LYS A 409 -2.12 -23.23 6.17
N ARG A 410 -0.97 -22.88 6.74
CA ARG A 410 -0.58 -21.49 7.03
C ARG A 410 -0.13 -20.82 5.75
N GLU A 411 -0.66 -19.64 5.45
CA GLU A 411 -0.25 -18.85 4.29
C GLU A 411 1.23 -18.51 4.37
N PHE A 412 1.94 -18.55 3.23
CA PHE A 412 3.36 -18.16 3.20
C PHE A 412 3.57 -16.71 3.63
N LEU A 413 2.74 -15.80 3.12
CA LEU A 413 2.85 -14.38 3.44
C LEU A 413 2.55 -14.10 4.91
N GLU A 414 1.59 -14.83 5.51
CA GLU A 414 1.30 -14.75 6.94
C GLU A 414 2.50 -15.19 7.77
N GLU A 415 3.13 -16.31 7.41
CA GLU A 415 4.38 -16.76 8.01
C GLU A 415 5.45 -15.67 7.88
N LEU A 416 5.77 -15.24 6.67
CA LEU A 416 6.82 -14.26 6.43
C LEU A 416 6.63 -12.95 7.21
N ILE A 417 5.44 -12.36 7.15
CA ILE A 417 5.18 -11.06 7.79
C ILE A 417 5.19 -11.21 9.30
N THR A 418 4.57 -12.26 9.85
CA THR A 418 4.54 -12.50 11.30
C THR A 418 5.96 -12.66 11.86
N GLU A 419 6.76 -13.51 11.22
CA GLU A 419 8.11 -13.83 11.69
C GLU A 419 9.06 -12.62 11.57
N VAL A 420 8.93 -11.81 10.51
CA VAL A 420 9.71 -10.57 10.35
C VAL A 420 9.27 -9.51 11.35
N LYS A 421 7.97 -9.23 11.48
CA LYS A 421 7.45 -8.21 12.40
C LYS A 421 7.62 -8.57 13.87
N ALA A 422 7.73 -9.86 14.21
CA ALA A 422 8.07 -10.26 15.58
C ALA A 422 9.45 -9.77 16.02
N ARG A 423 10.39 -9.61 15.08
CA ARG A 423 11.73 -9.06 15.33
C ARG A 423 11.85 -7.59 15.03
N TYR A 424 11.15 -7.15 14.00
CA TYR A 424 11.21 -5.80 13.47
C TYR A 424 9.79 -5.24 13.32
N PRO A 425 9.06 -4.98 14.42
CA PRO A 425 7.68 -4.52 14.39
C PRO A 425 7.48 -3.21 13.61
N GLY A 426 8.53 -2.41 13.43
CA GLY A 426 8.49 -1.17 12.64
C GLY A 426 8.51 -1.35 11.12
N VAL A 427 8.78 -2.56 10.62
CA VAL A 427 8.88 -2.85 9.18
C VAL A 427 7.49 -2.91 8.56
N ALA A 428 7.29 -2.16 7.48
CA ALA A 428 6.04 -2.13 6.74
C ALA A 428 6.06 -3.07 5.51
N PHE A 429 4.90 -3.65 5.19
CA PHE A 429 4.69 -4.43 3.97
C PHE A 429 3.58 -3.81 3.13
N LEU A 430 3.94 -3.41 1.91
CA LEU A 430 3.03 -2.97 0.86
C LEU A 430 2.83 -4.12 -0.11
N CYS A 431 1.59 -4.51 -0.42
CA CYS A 431 1.33 -5.46 -1.49
C CYS A 431 0.90 -4.74 -2.78
N GLU A 432 1.59 -5.07 -3.87
CA GLU A 432 0.98 -4.97 -5.19
C GLU A 432 0.00 -6.13 -5.34
N ALA A 433 -1.30 -5.80 -5.37
CA ALA A 433 -2.33 -6.77 -5.61
C ALA A 433 -3.58 -6.11 -6.18
N TYR A 434 -4.26 -6.87 -7.04
CA TYR A 434 -5.49 -6.48 -7.72
C TYR A 434 -6.68 -7.37 -7.29
N ASP A 435 -6.40 -8.37 -6.45
CA ASP A 435 -7.39 -9.32 -5.94
C ASP A 435 -7.04 -9.70 -4.49
N ARG A 436 -7.94 -10.41 -3.81
CA ARG A 436 -7.70 -11.08 -2.52
C ARG A 436 -7.34 -10.13 -1.38
N PHE A 437 -7.95 -8.93 -1.36
CA PHE A 437 -7.74 -7.92 -0.31
C PHE A 437 -7.84 -8.53 1.09
N ASP A 438 -8.86 -9.36 1.33
CA ASP A 438 -9.11 -9.92 2.66
C ASP A 438 -8.05 -10.93 3.07
N ASP A 439 -7.60 -11.79 2.13
CA ASP A 439 -6.53 -12.77 2.37
C ASP A 439 -5.20 -12.06 2.64
N LEU A 440 -4.89 -11.01 1.90
CA LEU A 440 -3.66 -10.22 2.09
C LEU A 440 -3.70 -9.38 3.37
N SER A 441 -4.85 -8.79 3.70
CA SER A 441 -5.07 -8.17 5.01
C SER A 441 -4.84 -9.19 6.12
N SER A 442 -5.27 -10.43 5.89
CA SER A 442 -5.09 -11.55 6.81
C SER A 442 -3.66 -12.00 7.00
N ALA A 443 -2.84 -11.88 5.96
CA ALA A 443 -1.42 -12.15 6.03
C ALA A 443 -0.64 -11.09 6.84
N GLY A 444 -1.24 -9.95 7.17
CA GLY A 444 -0.64 -8.92 8.03
C GLY A 444 0.03 -7.77 7.27
N PHE A 445 -0.27 -7.60 5.98
CA PHE A 445 0.14 -6.44 5.19
C PHE A 445 -0.38 -5.13 5.82
N ASP A 446 0.34 -4.03 5.58
CA ASP A 446 -0.04 -2.71 6.08
C ASP A 446 -0.76 -1.88 5.02
N LEU A 447 -0.39 -2.10 3.76
CA LEU A 447 -0.84 -1.33 2.61
C LEU A 447 -1.09 -2.23 1.41
N ILE A 448 -2.08 -1.87 0.60
CA ILE A 448 -2.37 -2.46 -0.71
C ILE A 448 -2.59 -1.38 -1.76
N TYR A 449 -2.27 -1.67 -3.02
CA TYR A 449 -2.52 -0.76 -4.13
C TYR A 449 -4.01 -0.41 -4.25
N ALA A 450 -4.32 0.87 -4.52
CA ALA A 450 -5.67 1.34 -4.78
C ALA A 450 -6.12 1.02 -6.23
N LYS A 451 -6.19 -0.27 -6.54
CA LYS A 451 -6.51 -0.82 -7.86
C LYS A 451 -7.79 -1.64 -7.85
N ASN A 452 -8.40 -1.78 -9.03
CA ASN A 452 -9.62 -2.53 -9.24
C ASN A 452 -9.49 -3.96 -8.74
N ASN A 453 -10.56 -4.44 -8.13
CA ASN A 453 -10.74 -5.84 -7.75
C ASN A 453 -12.17 -6.23 -8.09
N MET A 454 -12.52 -6.33 -9.37
CA MET A 454 -13.92 -6.49 -9.80
C MET A 454 -14.30 -7.94 -10.14
N ASP A 455 -13.33 -8.85 -10.19
CA ASP A 455 -13.51 -10.23 -10.66
C ASP A 455 -14.10 -11.19 -9.60
N ARG A 456 -14.43 -10.68 -8.41
CA ARG A 456 -15.05 -11.46 -7.32
C ARG A 456 -16.23 -10.73 -6.69
N PRO A 457 -17.18 -11.47 -6.09
CA PRO A 457 -18.20 -10.89 -5.23
C PRO A 457 -17.57 -10.02 -4.14
N GLY A 458 -18.11 -8.81 -3.93
CA GLY A 458 -17.52 -7.83 -3.00
C GLY A 458 -16.36 -7.02 -3.60
N GLY A 459 -16.20 -7.05 -4.92
CA GLY A 459 -15.22 -6.24 -5.63
C GLY A 459 -15.45 -4.74 -5.55
N HIS A 460 -14.39 -3.95 -5.79
CA HIS A 460 -14.45 -2.49 -5.70
C HIS A 460 -13.64 -1.82 -6.81
N ALA A 461 -14.07 -0.60 -7.16
CA ALA A 461 -13.32 0.28 -8.04
C ALA A 461 -12.05 0.80 -7.32
N GLY A 462 -10.90 0.63 -7.96
CA GLY A 462 -9.64 1.23 -7.56
C GLY A 462 -9.59 2.70 -7.95
N MET A 463 -8.89 3.50 -7.15
CA MET A 463 -8.76 4.93 -7.38
C MET A 463 -8.13 5.24 -8.75
N TYR A 464 -7.04 4.54 -9.11
CA TYR A 464 -6.34 4.82 -10.36
C TYR A 464 -7.20 4.50 -11.60
N ASP A 465 -7.92 3.37 -11.57
CA ASP A 465 -8.77 2.94 -12.66
C ASP A 465 -10.02 3.83 -12.79
N ALA A 466 -10.60 4.25 -11.66
CA ALA A 466 -11.70 5.21 -11.62
C ALA A 466 -11.29 6.59 -12.17
N LEU A 467 -10.09 7.07 -11.87
CA LEU A 467 -9.57 8.31 -12.47
C LEU A 467 -9.31 8.13 -13.98
N THR A 468 -8.84 6.97 -14.41
CA THR A 468 -8.61 6.73 -15.84
C THR A 468 -9.92 6.71 -16.63
N SER A 469 -11.03 6.23 -16.03
CA SER A 469 -12.34 6.19 -16.70
C SER A 469 -12.97 7.59 -16.90
N LYS A 470 -12.58 8.58 -16.08
CA LYS A 470 -13.20 9.92 -16.02
C LYS A 470 -14.70 9.90 -15.68
N ASP A 471 -15.23 8.75 -15.23
CA ASP A 471 -16.63 8.61 -14.85
C ASP A 471 -16.83 9.16 -13.42
N PRO A 472 -17.64 10.22 -13.23
CA PRO A 472 -17.85 10.82 -11.91
C PRO A 472 -18.46 9.84 -10.89
N GLY A 473 -19.24 8.84 -11.34
CA GLY A 473 -19.83 7.83 -10.49
C GLY A 473 -18.75 6.89 -9.92
N TRP A 474 -17.93 6.31 -10.80
CA TRP A 474 -16.81 5.45 -10.42
C TRP A 474 -15.81 6.15 -9.51
N ILE A 475 -15.46 7.41 -9.83
CA ILE A 475 -14.54 8.19 -8.98
C ILE A 475 -15.14 8.40 -7.59
N ARG A 476 -16.44 8.69 -7.49
CA ARG A 476 -17.11 8.87 -6.20
C ARG A 476 -17.16 7.58 -5.37
N GLU A 477 -17.38 6.43 -6.01
CA GLU A 477 -17.31 5.14 -5.32
C GLU A 477 -15.90 4.83 -4.81
N ALA A 478 -14.86 5.09 -5.62
CA ALA A 478 -13.48 4.95 -5.18
C ALA A 478 -13.15 5.89 -4.00
N LEU A 479 -13.62 7.14 -4.03
CA LEU A 479 -13.47 8.09 -2.92
C LEU A 479 -14.18 7.62 -1.65
N ARG A 480 -15.37 7.02 -1.75
CA ARG A 480 -16.11 6.45 -0.59
C ARG A 480 -15.33 5.30 0.03
N ARG A 481 -14.81 4.40 -0.80
CA ARG A 481 -13.93 3.30 -0.36
C ARG A 481 -12.70 3.84 0.37
N GLN A 482 -12.04 4.85 -0.22
CA GLN A 482 -10.84 5.45 0.35
C GLN A 482 -11.11 6.18 1.67
N SER A 483 -12.27 6.84 1.81
CA SER A 483 -12.67 7.50 3.06
C SER A 483 -12.80 6.51 4.21
N PHE A 484 -13.41 5.35 3.96
CA PHE A 484 -13.48 4.26 4.95
C PHE A 484 -12.08 3.71 5.29
N LEU A 485 -11.25 3.43 4.30
CA LEU A 485 -9.92 2.83 4.51
C LEU A 485 -8.93 3.77 5.21
N ASP A 486 -9.02 5.08 4.96
CA ASP A 486 -8.27 6.10 5.68
C ASP A 486 -8.70 6.18 7.16
N TRP A 487 -10.01 6.13 7.41
CA TRP A 487 -10.53 6.08 8.77
C TRP A 487 -10.13 4.79 9.49
N GLN A 488 -10.19 3.64 8.82
CA GLN A 488 -9.87 2.33 9.39
C GLN A 488 -8.49 2.30 10.06
N GLN A 489 -8.31 1.49 11.10
CA GLN A 489 -7.03 1.21 11.78
C GLN A 489 -6.71 -0.27 11.89
N GLY A 490 -7.72 -1.15 11.93
CA GLY A 490 -7.50 -2.59 12.07
C GLY A 490 -6.94 -3.27 10.81
N GLY A 491 -7.40 -2.85 9.64
CA GLY A 491 -7.08 -3.49 8.35
C GLY A 491 -5.99 -2.78 7.57
N MET A 492 -5.60 -3.36 6.44
CA MET A 492 -4.75 -2.68 5.45
C MET A 492 -5.33 -1.32 5.05
N ALA A 493 -4.49 -0.29 4.99
CA ALA A 493 -4.83 0.93 4.28
C ALA A 493 -4.57 0.75 2.78
N GLN A 494 -5.07 1.68 1.96
CA GLN A 494 -4.75 1.73 0.54
C GLN A 494 -3.65 2.77 0.28
N VAL A 495 -2.71 2.41 -0.60
CA VAL A 495 -1.79 3.36 -1.21
C VAL A 495 -2.39 3.84 -2.53
N VAL A 496 -2.78 5.11 -2.56
CA VAL A 496 -3.23 5.79 -3.79
C VAL A 496 -2.02 6.30 -4.56
N PHE A 497 -2.08 6.32 -5.88
CA PHE A 497 -0.95 6.79 -6.68
C PHE A 497 -1.37 7.64 -7.86
N ALA A 498 -0.59 8.69 -8.13
CA ALA A 498 -0.73 9.47 -9.35
C ALA A 498 -0.17 8.70 -10.56
N GLY A 499 0.80 7.81 -10.32
CA GLY A 499 1.37 6.86 -11.27
C GLY A 499 2.37 5.96 -10.56
N ASN A 500 2.68 4.81 -11.16
CA ASN A 500 3.73 3.87 -10.76
C ASN A 500 4.51 3.43 -12.01
N HIS A 501 5.44 2.48 -11.87
CA HIS A 501 6.24 1.98 -13.00
C HIS A 501 5.50 1.08 -14.01
N ASP A 502 4.43 0.39 -13.61
CA ASP A 502 3.68 -0.52 -14.49
C ASP A 502 2.59 0.21 -15.27
N GLU A 503 2.03 1.29 -14.70
CA GLU A 503 0.99 2.06 -15.35
C GLU A 503 1.53 2.96 -16.47
N VAL A 504 0.66 3.28 -17.41
CA VAL A 504 0.88 4.35 -18.38
C VAL A 504 1.15 5.68 -17.65
N SER A 505 2.03 6.53 -18.21
CA SER A 505 2.33 7.83 -17.59
C SER A 505 1.06 8.64 -17.30
N PRO A 506 1.02 9.46 -16.22
CA PRO A 506 -0.16 10.27 -15.91
C PRO A 506 -0.62 11.16 -17.07
N ARG A 507 0.34 11.65 -17.87
CA ARG A 507 0.08 12.50 -19.05
C ARG A 507 -0.69 11.74 -20.13
N ARG A 508 -0.31 10.47 -20.40
CA ARG A 508 -1.01 9.63 -21.37
C ARG A 508 -2.31 9.04 -20.81
N ALA A 509 -2.32 8.62 -19.55
CA ALA A 509 -3.49 8.01 -18.91
C ALA A 509 -4.66 9.00 -18.78
N PHE A 510 -4.40 10.21 -18.30
CA PHE A 510 -5.45 11.19 -18.02
C PHE A 510 -5.63 12.22 -19.16
N GLY A 511 -4.63 12.41 -20.01
CA GLY A 511 -4.66 13.39 -21.09
C GLY A 511 -4.85 14.82 -20.56
N PRO A 512 -5.77 15.62 -21.13
CA PRO A 512 -6.04 16.99 -20.63
C PRO A 512 -6.44 17.06 -19.15
N TRP A 513 -6.89 15.96 -18.56
CA TRP A 513 -7.30 15.90 -17.15
C TRP A 513 -6.18 15.54 -16.17
N MET A 514 -4.94 15.40 -16.63
CA MET A 514 -3.79 15.04 -15.77
C MET A 514 -3.70 15.91 -14.51
N GLY A 515 -3.93 17.22 -14.62
CA GLY A 515 -3.92 18.12 -13.47
C GLY A 515 -5.00 17.77 -12.43
N GLY A 516 -6.26 17.64 -12.86
CA GLY A 516 -7.37 17.36 -11.94
C GLY A 516 -7.30 15.97 -11.29
N ALA A 517 -6.93 14.94 -12.07
CA ALA A 517 -6.76 13.59 -11.54
C ALA A 517 -5.60 13.51 -10.52
N SER A 518 -4.44 14.08 -10.87
CA SER A 518 -3.27 14.08 -9.98
C SER A 518 -3.51 14.93 -8.74
N PHE A 519 -4.23 16.06 -8.88
CA PHE A 519 -4.57 16.93 -7.74
C PHE A 519 -5.49 16.24 -6.74
N LEU A 520 -6.53 15.55 -7.22
CA LEU A 520 -7.38 14.72 -6.36
C LEU A 520 -6.56 13.68 -5.61
N THR A 521 -5.64 13.00 -6.28
CA THR A 521 -4.82 11.95 -5.65
C THR A 521 -3.84 12.49 -4.62
N LEU A 522 -3.08 13.52 -4.99
CA LEU A 522 -2.03 14.07 -4.14
C LEU A 522 -2.59 14.83 -2.94
N MET A 523 -3.82 15.34 -2.98
CA MET A 523 -4.40 16.05 -1.84
C MET A 523 -5.11 15.12 -0.82
N MET A 524 -5.24 13.81 -1.10
CA MET A 524 -5.93 12.88 -0.20
C MET A 524 -5.12 12.61 1.08
N PRO A 525 -5.77 12.31 2.22
CA PRO A 525 -5.05 11.77 3.36
C PRO A 525 -4.63 10.32 3.10
N GLY A 526 -3.79 9.78 3.98
CA GLY A 526 -3.32 8.41 3.90
C GLY A 526 -2.06 8.22 3.03
N ALA A 527 -1.76 6.96 2.72
CA ALA A 527 -0.55 6.58 1.99
C ALA A 527 -0.65 6.96 0.52
N GLN A 528 0.40 7.60 -0.01
CA GLN A 528 0.48 8.04 -1.39
C GLN A 528 1.74 7.51 -2.05
N LEU A 529 1.66 7.19 -3.33
CA LEU A 529 2.79 6.79 -4.15
C LEU A 529 2.91 7.70 -5.38
N PHE A 530 4.14 8.10 -5.68
CA PHE A 530 4.48 8.93 -6.82
C PHE A 530 5.72 8.38 -7.52
N TYR A 531 5.58 8.03 -8.80
CA TYR A 531 6.73 7.59 -9.59
C TYR A 531 7.60 8.77 -10.03
N GLY A 532 8.83 8.78 -9.57
CA GLY A 532 9.83 9.75 -9.96
C GLY A 532 10.03 9.79 -11.47
N SER A 533 10.26 10.99 -12.00
CA SER A 533 10.24 11.39 -13.43
C SER A 533 8.89 11.91 -13.93
N ALA A 534 7.77 11.50 -13.33
CA ALA A 534 6.47 12.05 -13.69
C ALA A 534 6.42 13.57 -13.43
N GLU A 535 7.20 14.08 -12.47
CA GLU A 535 7.23 15.51 -12.17
C GLU A 535 7.89 16.35 -13.25
N VAL A 536 8.73 15.75 -14.10
CA VAL A 536 9.32 16.43 -15.26
C VAL A 536 8.59 16.09 -16.56
N GLY A 537 7.48 15.35 -16.46
CA GLY A 537 6.70 14.91 -17.61
C GLY A 537 7.42 13.86 -18.47
N PHE A 538 8.41 13.15 -17.91
CA PHE A 538 9.20 12.18 -18.65
C PHE A 538 8.37 10.94 -18.99
N ASP A 539 8.47 10.51 -20.25
CA ASP A 539 7.74 9.36 -20.78
C ASP A 539 8.48 8.83 -22.01
N ALA A 540 9.09 7.66 -21.85
CA ALA A 540 9.91 7.00 -22.86
C ALA A 540 9.31 5.68 -23.32
N ALA A 541 8.00 5.49 -23.15
CA ALA A 541 7.33 4.27 -23.59
C ALA A 541 7.58 3.95 -25.06
N VAL A 542 7.66 2.66 -25.35
CA VAL A 542 7.90 2.12 -26.70
C VAL A 542 6.69 1.31 -27.16
N PRO A 543 6.52 1.04 -28.47
CA PRO A 543 5.29 0.40 -28.99
C PRO A 543 4.90 -0.93 -28.34
N HIS A 544 5.87 -1.69 -27.82
CA HIS A 544 5.66 -3.00 -27.20
C HIS A 544 5.75 -2.96 -25.65
N GLU A 545 6.00 -1.78 -25.06
CA GLU A 545 6.08 -1.61 -23.61
C GLU A 545 5.54 -0.23 -23.23
N HIS A 546 4.35 -0.22 -22.62
CA HIS A 546 3.60 1.01 -22.36
C HIS A 546 4.13 1.80 -21.16
N LYS A 547 5.05 1.25 -20.38
CA LYS A 547 5.61 1.84 -19.15
C LYS A 547 6.32 3.16 -19.46
N PRO A 548 6.16 4.20 -18.62
CA PRO A 548 6.82 5.50 -18.82
C PRO A 548 8.35 5.37 -18.84
N ILE A 549 8.88 4.43 -18.07
CA ILE A 549 10.30 4.05 -18.12
C ILE A 549 10.35 2.56 -18.48
N PRO A 550 10.49 2.22 -19.77
CA PRO A 550 10.52 0.82 -20.21
C PRO A 550 11.76 0.08 -19.69
N PHE A 551 11.60 -1.23 -19.50
CA PHE A 551 12.67 -2.14 -19.12
C PHE A 551 13.36 -2.77 -20.34
N SER A 552 12.67 -2.81 -21.48
CA SER A 552 13.15 -3.48 -22.70
C SER A 552 14.23 -2.69 -23.43
N VAL A 553 14.37 -1.39 -23.20
CA VAL A 553 15.35 -0.53 -23.86
C VAL A 553 16.11 0.34 -22.85
N PRO A 554 17.37 0.73 -23.14
CA PRO A 554 18.10 1.65 -22.27
C PRO A 554 17.40 3.00 -22.21
N VAL A 555 17.16 3.50 -21.01
CA VAL A 555 16.50 4.79 -20.77
C VAL A 555 17.22 5.54 -19.67
N GLN A 556 17.39 6.84 -19.90
CA GLN A 556 17.84 7.79 -18.89
C GLN A 556 16.84 8.95 -18.85
N ILE A 557 16.43 9.32 -17.64
CA ILE A 557 15.55 10.47 -17.44
C ILE A 557 16.28 11.74 -17.88
N ASP A 558 15.63 12.52 -18.75
CA ASP A 558 16.13 13.81 -19.21
C ASP A 558 15.60 14.92 -18.30
N TRP A 559 16.33 15.18 -17.22
CA TRP A 559 16.00 16.22 -16.25
C TRP A 559 16.13 17.64 -16.83
N ALA A 560 16.98 17.83 -17.85
CA ALA A 560 17.28 19.14 -18.41
C ALA A 560 16.13 19.65 -19.30
N ASN A 561 15.47 18.74 -20.01
CA ASN A 561 14.36 19.05 -20.91
C ASN A 561 12.98 18.75 -20.31
N ALA A 562 12.80 19.05 -19.02
CA ALA A 562 11.53 18.88 -18.32
C ALA A 562 10.38 19.68 -18.99
N ASP A 563 9.19 19.07 -19.09
CA ASP A 563 7.96 19.79 -19.43
C ASP A 563 7.67 20.81 -18.31
N GLN A 564 7.89 22.09 -18.62
CA GLN A 564 7.82 23.16 -17.62
C GLN A 564 6.42 23.34 -17.04
N SER A 565 5.37 23.00 -17.78
CA SER A 565 3.99 23.09 -17.31
C SER A 565 3.67 21.99 -16.31
N THR A 566 4.07 20.74 -16.62
CA THR A 566 3.96 19.60 -15.72
C THR A 566 4.80 19.80 -14.47
N LYS A 567 6.03 20.26 -14.63
CA LYS A 567 6.94 20.55 -13.52
C LYS A 567 6.38 21.60 -12.58
N ARG A 568 5.90 22.72 -13.12
CA ARG A 568 5.26 23.77 -12.32
C ARG A 568 4.05 23.23 -11.56
N PHE A 569 3.19 22.47 -12.23
CA PHE A 569 2.00 21.88 -11.60
C PHE A 569 2.36 21.02 -10.39
N TYR A 570 3.30 20.08 -10.52
CA TYR A 570 3.68 19.22 -9.41
C TYR A 570 4.42 19.98 -8.31
N ASP A 571 5.35 20.88 -8.64
CA ASP A 571 6.06 21.71 -7.67
C ASP A 571 5.08 22.56 -6.83
N GLU A 572 4.08 23.15 -7.46
CA GLU A 572 3.03 23.93 -6.79
C GLU A 572 2.10 23.04 -5.96
N THR A 573 1.70 21.88 -6.49
CA THR A 573 0.85 20.92 -5.77
C THR A 573 1.55 20.38 -4.52
N PHE A 574 2.83 20.01 -4.59
CA PHE A 574 3.60 19.55 -3.44
C PHE A 574 3.74 20.64 -2.36
N LYS A 575 3.96 21.90 -2.76
CA LYS A 575 3.98 23.04 -1.83
C LYS A 575 2.61 23.25 -1.16
N LEU A 576 1.54 23.17 -1.96
CA LEU A 576 0.18 23.35 -1.47
C LEU A 576 -0.23 22.25 -0.51
N GLN A 577 0.07 20.99 -0.83
CA GLN A 577 -0.18 19.84 0.03
C GLN A 577 0.51 20.00 1.40
N ARG A 578 1.79 20.41 1.42
CA ARG A 578 2.48 20.71 2.68
C ARG A 578 1.83 21.83 3.47
N SER A 579 1.41 22.91 2.79
CA SER A 579 0.72 24.02 3.43
C SER A 579 -0.62 23.59 4.06
N VAL A 580 -1.39 22.75 3.36
CA VAL A 580 -2.65 22.18 3.88
C VAL A 580 -2.38 21.27 5.08
N ALA A 581 -1.42 20.35 4.98
CA ALA A 581 -1.05 19.46 6.07
C ALA A 581 -0.54 20.23 7.31
N ALA A 582 0.24 21.30 7.12
CA ALA A 582 0.71 22.14 8.24
C ALA A 582 -0.45 22.85 8.96
N ARG A 583 -1.48 23.27 8.23
CA ARG A 583 -2.65 23.97 8.79
C ARG A 583 -3.64 23.00 9.44
N LEU A 584 -3.98 21.90 8.79
CA LEU A 584 -4.98 20.95 9.27
C LEU A 584 -4.41 19.92 10.25
N GLY A 585 -3.12 19.61 10.17
CA GLY A 585 -2.57 18.42 10.82
C GLY A 585 -3.14 17.15 10.17
N ARG A 586 -3.35 16.12 11.00
CA ARG A 586 -4.06 14.91 10.56
C ARG A 586 -5.52 15.27 10.27
N ALA A 587 -6.02 14.83 9.12
CA ALA A 587 -7.35 15.15 8.66
C ALA A 587 -8.07 13.90 8.18
N SER A 588 -9.36 13.78 8.51
CA SER A 588 -10.25 12.74 7.98
C SER A 588 -10.92 13.21 6.69
N MET A 589 -11.20 12.27 5.80
CA MET A 589 -11.85 12.55 4.51
C MET A 589 -13.36 12.31 4.54
N GLU A 590 -14.14 13.26 4.03
CA GLU A 590 -15.59 13.14 3.76
C GLU A 590 -15.87 13.38 2.28
N VAL A 591 -16.58 12.48 1.60
CA VAL A 591 -16.81 12.55 0.14
C VAL A 591 -17.87 13.61 -0.22
N LEU A 592 -17.68 14.33 -1.33
CA LEU A 592 -18.61 15.31 -1.87
C LEU A 592 -19.12 14.98 -3.31
N PRO A 593 -20.36 15.38 -3.64
CA PRO A 593 -21.43 15.65 -2.68
C PRO A 593 -21.87 14.35 -1.97
N PRO A 594 -22.57 14.45 -0.82
CA PRO A 594 -23.12 13.27 -0.17
C PRO A 594 -24.18 12.57 -1.03
N GLU A 595 -24.98 13.33 -1.77
CA GLU A 595 -26.10 12.83 -2.58
C GLU A 595 -26.12 13.40 -4.01
N GLY A 596 -26.87 12.74 -4.88
CA GLY A 596 -27.02 13.10 -6.29
C GLY A 596 -25.90 12.56 -7.20
N TRP A 597 -25.98 12.93 -8.47
CA TRP A 597 -25.08 12.48 -9.52
C TRP A 597 -24.48 13.65 -10.31
N PRO A 598 -23.84 14.64 -9.66
CA PRO A 598 -23.24 15.72 -10.42
C PRO A 598 -22.05 15.21 -11.22
N LYS A 599 -21.69 16.00 -12.23
CA LYS A 599 -20.55 15.75 -13.09
C LYS A 599 -19.20 16.06 -12.42
N TRP A 600 -19.18 16.86 -11.36
CA TRP A 600 -17.99 17.12 -10.56
C TRP A 600 -17.83 16.09 -9.43
N VAL A 601 -16.59 15.97 -8.94
CA VAL A 601 -16.22 15.07 -7.84
C VAL A 601 -15.33 15.81 -6.84
N GLY A 602 -15.29 15.35 -5.60
CA GLY A 602 -14.42 15.93 -4.61
C GLY A 602 -14.61 15.34 -3.22
N TYR A 603 -13.88 15.89 -2.27
CA TYR A 603 -13.97 15.52 -0.85
C TYR A 603 -13.57 16.69 0.04
N LEU A 604 -14.01 16.66 1.29
CA LEU A 604 -13.60 17.54 2.38
C LEU A 604 -12.52 16.87 3.21
N LEU A 605 -11.53 17.66 3.60
CA LEU A 605 -10.55 17.35 4.63
C LEU A 605 -10.95 18.05 5.92
N TRP A 606 -11.23 17.26 6.95
CA TRP A 606 -11.60 17.74 8.28
C TRP A 606 -10.42 17.54 9.24
N PRO A 607 -9.91 18.60 9.90
CA PRO A 607 -8.86 18.44 10.88
C PRO A 607 -9.38 17.61 12.06
N GLU A 608 -8.61 16.59 12.48
CA GLU A 608 -8.97 15.76 13.64
C GLU A 608 -8.91 16.56 14.95
N ALA A 609 -8.07 17.60 14.99
CA ALA A 609 -7.99 18.55 16.09
C ALA A 609 -7.93 19.98 15.55
N GLY A 610 -8.84 20.83 16.00
CA GLY A 610 -8.87 22.24 15.62
C GLY A 610 -7.61 22.97 16.08
N ARG A 611 -7.06 23.82 15.20
CA ARG A 611 -5.92 24.70 15.51
C ARG A 611 -6.35 26.16 15.35
N PRO A 612 -5.95 27.09 16.25
CA PRO A 612 -6.26 28.51 16.08
C PRO A 612 -5.78 29.01 14.71
N GLY A 613 -6.69 29.65 13.95
CA GLY A 613 -6.40 30.18 12.61
C GLY A 613 -6.32 29.14 11.48
N ALA A 614 -6.50 27.85 11.78
CA ALA A 614 -6.68 26.83 10.74
C ALA A 614 -8.12 26.87 10.20
N PRO A 615 -8.32 26.49 8.93
CA PRO A 615 -9.66 26.39 8.37
C PRO A 615 -10.43 25.25 9.03
N ARG A 616 -11.76 25.37 9.06
CA ARG A 616 -12.66 24.36 9.61
C ARG A 616 -12.64 23.09 8.77
N ALA A 617 -12.54 23.27 7.45
CA ALA A 617 -12.38 22.21 6.47
C ALA A 617 -11.73 22.76 5.20
N VAL A 618 -11.20 21.87 4.37
CA VAL A 618 -10.74 22.20 3.02
C VAL A 618 -11.40 21.26 2.03
N ALA A 619 -12.10 21.78 1.01
CA ALA A 619 -12.62 20.98 -0.09
C ALA A 619 -11.59 20.87 -1.21
N VAL A 620 -11.36 19.65 -1.69
CA VAL A 620 -10.63 19.34 -2.92
C VAL A 620 -11.67 18.98 -3.96
N LEU A 621 -11.72 19.75 -5.06
CA LEU A 621 -12.76 19.63 -6.09
C LEU A 621 -12.11 19.40 -7.45
N ALA A 622 -12.73 18.59 -8.30
CA ALA A 622 -12.31 18.40 -9.67
C ALA A 622 -13.48 18.15 -10.64
N ASN A 623 -13.25 18.54 -11.88
CA ASN A 623 -14.15 18.33 -13.00
C ASN A 623 -13.51 17.34 -13.98
N PRO A 624 -13.98 16.09 -14.07
CA PRO A 624 -13.46 15.11 -15.02
C PRO A 624 -13.98 15.30 -16.45
N THR A 625 -14.82 16.32 -16.71
CA THR A 625 -15.48 16.51 -18.01
C THR A 625 -14.83 17.59 -18.87
N ASP A 626 -15.09 17.51 -20.17
CA ASP A 626 -14.64 18.46 -21.21
C ASP A 626 -15.43 19.78 -21.25
N ARG A 627 -16.38 19.96 -20.33
CA ARG A 627 -17.23 21.15 -20.24
C ARG A 627 -17.14 21.75 -18.85
N SER A 628 -17.39 23.06 -18.75
CA SER A 628 -17.50 23.70 -17.44
C SER A 628 -18.65 23.09 -16.64
N VAL A 629 -18.45 22.91 -15.34
CA VAL A 629 -19.46 22.38 -14.42
C VAL A 629 -19.69 23.34 -13.27
N SER A 630 -20.95 23.57 -12.93
CA SER A 630 -21.31 24.27 -11.69
C SER A 630 -21.15 23.33 -10.51
N VAL A 631 -20.38 23.75 -9.52
CA VAL A 631 -20.24 23.08 -8.23
C VAL A 631 -21.22 23.74 -7.28
N GLU A 632 -22.15 22.95 -6.75
CA GLU A 632 -23.09 23.41 -5.73
C GLU A 632 -23.32 22.28 -4.73
N PHE A 633 -23.16 22.59 -3.44
CA PHE A 633 -23.53 21.70 -2.35
C PHE A 633 -23.93 22.52 -1.12
N ASP A 634 -24.78 21.95 -0.28
CA ASP A 634 -25.20 22.52 1.00
C ASP A 634 -24.74 21.59 2.12
N HIS A 635 -23.83 22.06 2.96
CA HIS A 635 -23.25 21.24 4.02
C HIS A 635 -23.69 21.76 5.40
N PRO A 636 -24.25 20.90 6.29
CA PRO A 636 -24.83 21.34 7.56
C PRO A 636 -23.89 22.17 8.46
N LYS A 637 -22.57 21.92 8.37
CA LYS A 637 -21.56 22.63 9.17
C LYS A 637 -20.91 23.82 8.44
N LEU A 638 -20.94 23.85 7.11
CA LEU A 638 -20.18 24.83 6.30
C LEU A 638 -21.10 25.79 5.52
N GLY A 639 -22.40 25.51 5.48
CA GLY A 639 -23.37 26.24 4.67
C GLY A 639 -23.30 25.87 3.20
N ARG A 640 -23.88 26.74 2.37
CA ARG A 640 -23.94 26.56 0.92
C ARG A 640 -22.67 27.05 0.25
N HIS A 641 -22.10 26.22 -0.63
CA HIS A 641 -21.01 26.60 -1.52
C HIS A 641 -21.49 26.61 -2.97
N ARG A 642 -21.06 27.61 -3.75
CA ARG A 642 -21.29 27.66 -5.20
C ARG A 642 -20.03 28.17 -5.91
N SER A 643 -19.55 27.41 -6.90
CA SER A 643 -18.46 27.81 -7.79
C SER A 643 -18.63 27.19 -9.18
N THR A 644 -17.70 27.45 -10.09
CA THR A 644 -17.66 26.84 -11.42
C THR A 644 -16.26 26.30 -11.67
N LEU A 645 -16.15 25.05 -12.09
CA LEU A 645 -14.90 24.47 -12.55
C LEU A 645 -14.85 24.50 -14.07
N ALA A 646 -13.72 24.95 -14.62
CA ALA A 646 -13.41 24.88 -16.05
C ALA A 646 -13.36 23.40 -16.52
N PRO A 647 -13.43 23.12 -17.84
CA PRO A 647 -13.17 21.79 -18.39
C PRO A 647 -11.89 21.21 -17.82
N TYR A 648 -11.94 19.98 -17.32
CA TYR A 648 -10.78 19.29 -16.72
C TYR A 648 -10.13 20.02 -15.53
N GLY A 649 -10.80 21.04 -14.97
CA GLY A 649 -10.30 21.88 -13.90
C GLY A 649 -10.38 21.24 -12.52
N TYR A 650 -9.70 21.86 -11.56
CA TYR A 650 -9.68 21.49 -10.15
C TYR A 650 -9.57 22.75 -9.31
N ASP A 651 -9.97 22.66 -8.05
CA ASP A 651 -9.95 23.79 -7.11
C ASP A 651 -9.78 23.32 -5.67
N LEU A 652 -9.32 24.22 -4.81
CA LEU A 652 -9.15 24.01 -3.38
C LEU A 652 -9.87 25.12 -2.61
N VAL A 653 -10.92 24.77 -1.88
CA VAL A 653 -11.74 25.74 -1.15
C VAL A 653 -11.51 25.60 0.35
N SER A 654 -11.14 26.68 1.02
CA SER A 654 -10.92 26.73 2.47
C SER A 654 -12.14 27.33 3.17
N PHE A 655 -12.66 26.65 4.20
CA PHE A 655 -13.83 27.08 4.98
C PHE A 655 -13.51 27.52 6.40
#